data_AF-A0A496ZQ27-F1
#
_entry.id   AF-A0A496ZQ27-F1
#
_cell.length_a   1.000
_cell.length_b   1.000
_cell.length_c   1.000
_cell.angle_alpha   90.00
_cell.angle_beta   90.00
_cell.angle_gamma   90.00
#
_symmetry.space_group_name_H-M   'P 1'
#
loop_
_entity.id
_entity.type
_entity.pdbx_description
1 polymer ?
#
loop_
_entity_poly.entity_id
_entity_poly.type
_entity_poly.pdbx_seq_one_letter_code
_entity_poly.pdbx_strand_id
1 'polypeptide(L)'
;MTREQEDKRTREQENKNGKARNPIIFILDNADKVPDLLYDWMKYLLESEIKDIHFIISSKEHLPEIFELATKEHKNTLKGSSQRHIDIEEKSTIINEFQLQNLTENEIAPFIQNKLTKCEQIPDKVISYLYKQTNGNLFLLNFLLTNFKQENYLQYKDNKWLFTTPDKIINLPESITKLLKNNFASLTLSQQEMLKFLSVFTITLPYDFLLKCVKTSLRQSLSSLTNNAENEIYYLFNSNWLKKEDDFVRFDSDYKKLFIINNYKTDHNKHYYEISSQMLEQYFQQPSSEILQEIAHHYMKTDKFQKSYDYTMLCGDTNENINKKIYWYEKSLQFAKKLDKNKVFKSIHKLMSAYVKNNQFVKAENLIACYLPSYETDKKTFIRLRAYLANIYFKEEKFSEALRIYKDIYDYYLTDLPEKESFDVLDNYTADLTNLGNYDKAKCIIETYLSTEQNLKKVYVARLKNELGIVMYLKNEPDKALKNYFLALQNLNQYEPSQLKGQIFNNIGGVYIKKGDLINADKYYHKAYKIYNQFNVLWLKYSTLINIATINRMLGNFEKARTYWEESLNYFEFKQSILSLSEIHNNLGSLYFYLGDYSKSKYHFQRTLKLYQKQNNPDTMLMTLNNLVELNFLCRDFVEAEKIIAKVIQLAKKRHNIFELAYSYYFLGKIYLEANNKLAEEIFLNSAELFASINEKDEKLKPQIGLYEIYAKNQDAQSMNLFEEITSNITESPELSLLFLCSLIRLHKLDEFMNLMPNVCIQENKLTAENKWQYHFFIGIHNQENNSLEDAIYHYKVAMEIIKEMWDKLDEQSKQNYLNDKLKIELKDRMDRTFCNYSI
;
A
#
# COMPACT_ATOMS: atom_id res chain seq x y z
N MET A 1 27.41 4.45 -19.79
CA MET A 1 28.35 5.28 -19.02
C MET A 1 27.75 6.58 -18.43
N THR A 2 26.44 6.85 -18.49
CA THR A 2 25.86 8.08 -17.88
C THR A 2 24.62 7.83 -17.03
N ARG A 3 24.55 6.66 -16.37
CA ARG A 3 23.62 6.39 -15.24
C ARG A 3 24.33 6.04 -13.93
N GLU A 4 25.54 5.49 -14.00
CA GLU A 4 26.36 5.17 -12.82
C GLU A 4 27.02 6.41 -12.17
N GLN A 5 27.22 7.50 -12.91
CA GLN A 5 27.87 8.71 -12.38
C GLN A 5 26.89 9.64 -11.65
N GLU A 6 25.61 9.65 -12.02
CA GLU A 6 24.59 10.40 -11.27
C GLU A 6 24.21 9.68 -9.97
N ASP A 7 24.10 8.34 -10.00
CA ASP A 7 23.83 7.54 -8.80
C ASP A 7 24.99 7.61 -7.77
N LYS A 8 26.23 7.89 -8.20
CA LYS A 8 27.35 8.18 -7.30
C LYS A 8 27.24 9.55 -6.63
N ARG A 9 26.76 10.58 -7.33
CA ARG A 9 26.67 11.96 -6.79
C ARG A 9 25.53 12.12 -5.79
N THR A 10 24.39 11.44 -5.99
CA THR A 10 23.28 11.43 -5.02
C THR A 10 23.64 10.63 -3.76
N ARG A 11 24.38 9.51 -3.91
CA ARG A 11 24.84 8.69 -2.77
C ARG A 11 25.96 9.34 -1.95
N GLU A 12 26.81 10.17 -2.57
CA GLU A 12 27.79 10.98 -1.84
C GLU A 12 27.16 12.17 -1.08
N GLN A 13 25.98 12.64 -1.51
CA GLN A 13 25.22 13.67 -0.78
C GLN A 13 24.37 13.08 0.36
N GLU A 14 23.82 11.86 0.22
CA GLU A 14 23.09 11.18 1.30
C GLU A 14 24.02 10.68 2.43
N ASN A 15 25.28 10.34 2.11
CA ASN A 15 26.29 9.98 3.13
C ASN A 15 26.78 11.16 3.99
N LYS A 16 26.45 12.41 3.64
CA LYS A 16 26.87 13.58 4.43
C LYS A 16 25.95 13.91 5.61
N ASN A 17 24.71 13.39 5.67
CA ASN A 17 23.72 13.84 6.66
C ASN A 17 22.99 12.75 7.46
N GLY A 18 23.38 11.47 7.39
CA GLY A 18 22.78 10.46 8.26
C GLY A 18 23.59 9.17 8.30
N LYS A 19 24.05 8.79 9.51
CA LYS A 19 24.80 7.55 9.77
C LYS A 19 24.00 6.31 9.33
N ALA A 20 24.19 5.86 8.09
CA ALA A 20 23.89 4.48 7.71
C ALA A 20 24.95 3.58 8.38
N ARG A 21 24.56 2.87 9.45
CA ARG A 21 25.43 1.87 10.07
C ARG A 21 25.38 0.61 9.20
N ASN A 22 26.54 0.17 8.71
CA ASN A 22 26.65 -1.05 7.92
C ASN A 22 26.34 -2.28 8.79
N PRO A 23 25.66 -3.32 8.26
CA PRO A 23 25.43 -4.57 8.97
C PRO A 23 26.75 -5.31 9.25
N ILE A 24 26.93 -5.82 10.46
CA ILE A 24 28.10 -6.64 10.82
C ILE A 24 27.74 -8.11 10.58
N ILE A 25 28.47 -8.79 9.69
CA ILE A 25 28.26 -10.21 9.34
C ILE A 25 29.39 -11.04 9.95
N PHE A 26 29.05 -12.02 10.78
CA PHE A 26 30.00 -12.99 11.36
C PHE A 26 29.98 -14.29 10.56
N ILE A 27 31.14 -14.81 10.11
CA ILE A 27 31.26 -16.12 9.45
C ILE A 27 32.08 -17.05 10.35
N LEU A 28 31.58 -18.27 10.62
CA LEU A 28 32.23 -19.26 11.48
C LEU A 28 32.54 -20.54 10.71
N ASP A 29 33.82 -20.82 10.50
CA ASP A 29 34.31 -22.01 9.80
C ASP A 29 34.64 -23.16 10.78
N ASN A 30 34.39 -24.41 10.37
CA ASN A 30 34.57 -25.68 11.13
C ASN A 30 33.59 -25.93 12.30
N ALA A 31 32.29 -26.00 11.99
CA ALA A 31 31.23 -26.35 12.94
C ALA A 31 31.36 -27.73 13.63
N ASP A 32 32.25 -28.62 13.19
CA ASP A 32 32.44 -29.94 13.82
C ASP A 32 33.18 -29.87 15.18
N LYS A 33 33.70 -28.69 15.53
CA LYS A 33 34.31 -28.39 16.84
C LYS A 33 33.82 -27.07 17.45
N VAL A 34 32.63 -26.58 17.08
CA VAL A 34 32.07 -25.36 17.69
C VAL A 34 31.36 -25.76 18.99
N PRO A 35 31.87 -25.39 20.17
CA PRO A 35 31.25 -25.77 21.43
C PRO A 35 29.96 -24.95 21.64
N ASP A 36 29.05 -25.49 22.45
CA ASP A 36 27.84 -24.84 23.00
C ASP A 36 28.07 -23.40 23.56
N LEU A 37 29.34 -23.00 23.75
CA LEU A 37 29.83 -21.69 24.17
C LEU A 37 29.46 -20.52 23.24
N LEU A 38 29.27 -20.77 21.93
CA LEU A 38 29.09 -19.68 20.95
C LEU A 38 27.74 -18.95 21.12
N TYR A 39 26.72 -19.66 21.60
CA TYR A 39 25.36 -19.14 21.77
C TYR A 39 25.26 -18.10 22.91
N ASP A 40 26.09 -18.24 23.95
CA ASP A 40 26.09 -17.36 25.13
C ASP A 40 26.66 -15.96 24.83
N TRP A 41 27.60 -15.86 23.89
CA TRP A 41 28.16 -14.56 23.45
C TRP A 41 27.25 -13.81 22.48
N MET A 42 26.54 -14.54 21.61
CA MET A 42 25.58 -13.94 20.67
C MET A 42 24.50 -13.13 21.40
N LYS A 43 24.12 -13.56 22.61
CA LYS A 43 23.14 -12.87 23.46
C LYS A 43 23.71 -11.62 24.15
N TYR A 44 24.98 -11.64 24.57
CA TYR A 44 25.66 -10.47 25.16
C TYR A 44 25.84 -9.31 24.15
N LEU A 45 26.15 -9.63 22.89
CA LEU A 45 26.21 -8.65 21.79
C LEU A 45 24.84 -8.07 21.44
N LEU A 46 23.76 -8.86 21.48
CA LEU A 46 22.37 -8.41 21.21
C LEU A 46 21.80 -7.51 22.33
N GLU A 47 22.36 -7.56 23.53
CA GLU A 47 22.00 -6.68 24.66
C GLU A 47 22.75 -5.34 24.62
N SER A 48 23.86 -5.23 23.86
CA SER A 48 24.54 -3.96 23.56
C SER A 48 23.76 -3.14 22.51
N GLU A 49 23.84 -1.80 22.52
CA GLU A 49 23.07 -0.89 21.63
C GLU A 49 23.45 -0.94 20.12
N ILE A 50 23.94 -2.08 19.64
CA ILE A 50 24.30 -2.31 18.24
C ILE A 50 23.08 -2.88 17.53
N LYS A 51 22.42 -2.04 16.71
CA LYS A 51 21.39 -2.46 15.75
C LYS A 51 22.09 -3.03 14.52
N ASP A 52 21.64 -4.19 14.04
CA ASP A 52 22.05 -4.90 12.81
C ASP A 52 23.30 -5.80 12.88
N ILE A 53 23.14 -7.01 13.43
CA ILE A 53 24.13 -8.10 13.45
C ILE A 53 23.56 -9.34 12.71
N HIS A 54 24.34 -9.96 11.80
CA HIS A 54 24.01 -11.20 11.09
C HIS A 54 25.07 -12.30 11.32
N PHE A 55 24.68 -13.58 11.34
CA PHE A 55 25.59 -14.73 11.54
C PHE A 55 25.52 -15.76 10.38
N ILE A 56 26.66 -16.30 9.98
CA ILE A 56 26.83 -17.35 8.96
C ILE A 56 27.66 -18.47 9.60
N ILE A 57 27.18 -19.71 9.54
CA ILE A 57 27.87 -20.90 10.08
C ILE A 57 28.15 -21.85 8.92
N SER A 58 29.42 -22.18 8.66
CA SER A 58 29.82 -23.18 7.67
C SER A 58 30.30 -24.46 8.37
N SER A 59 29.62 -25.59 8.11
CA SER A 59 30.15 -26.94 8.39
C SER A 59 30.77 -27.52 7.12
N LYS A 60 31.82 -28.32 7.24
CA LYS A 60 32.56 -28.82 6.07
C LYS A 60 31.84 -29.92 5.28
N GLU A 61 30.75 -30.48 5.81
CA GLU A 61 30.03 -31.58 5.16
C GLU A 61 28.72 -31.18 4.48
N HIS A 62 28.19 -29.97 4.71
CA HIS A 62 27.01 -29.44 4.02
C HIS A 62 27.18 -27.95 3.67
N LEU A 63 26.59 -27.53 2.54
CA LEU A 63 26.56 -26.13 2.07
C LEU A 63 26.25 -25.13 3.21
N PRO A 64 26.84 -23.93 3.22
CA PRO A 64 26.69 -22.97 4.32
C PRO A 64 25.22 -22.62 4.56
N GLU A 65 24.72 -22.88 5.77
CA GLU A 65 23.39 -22.45 6.22
C GLU A 65 23.51 -21.06 6.87
N ILE A 66 22.80 -20.06 6.34
CA ILE A 66 22.75 -18.70 6.90
C ILE A 66 21.67 -18.66 7.99
N PHE A 67 22.02 -18.22 9.20
CA PHE A 67 21.07 -17.97 10.28
C PHE A 67 20.89 -16.46 10.49
N GLU A 68 19.76 -15.92 10.05
CA GLU A 68 19.41 -14.53 10.28
C GLU A 68 18.79 -14.37 11.69
N LEU A 69 19.53 -13.77 12.62
CA LEU A 69 19.01 -13.36 13.94
C LEU A 69 18.65 -11.87 13.88
N ALA A 70 17.39 -11.56 13.58
CA ALA A 70 16.92 -10.17 13.55
C ALA A 70 16.95 -9.53 14.96
N THR A 71 17.58 -8.36 15.09
CA THR A 71 17.61 -7.58 16.33
C THR A 71 16.25 -6.91 16.62
N LYS A 72 15.86 -6.90 17.91
CA LYS A 72 14.87 -6.13 18.69
C LYS A 72 13.50 -5.65 18.13
N GLU A 73 13.24 -5.60 16.83
CA GLU A 73 11.89 -5.30 16.28
C GLU A 73 11.15 -6.53 15.72
N HIS A 74 11.78 -7.70 15.71
CA HIS A 74 11.16 -8.97 15.33
C HIS A 74 11.30 -10.01 16.45
N LYS A 75 10.55 -9.82 17.54
CA LYS A 75 10.14 -10.98 18.34
C LYS A 75 9.26 -11.87 17.45
N ASN A 76 9.55 -13.17 17.48
CA ASN A 76 8.79 -14.27 16.88
C ASN A 76 9.15 -14.62 15.43
N THR A 77 10.29 -15.28 15.22
CA THR A 77 10.38 -16.58 14.50
C THR A 77 11.83 -17.09 14.47
N LEU A 78 12.13 -18.15 15.23
CA LEU A 78 13.07 -19.16 14.76
C LEU A 78 12.24 -20.15 13.93
N LYS A 79 12.22 -19.97 12.60
CA LYS A 79 11.69 -20.98 11.68
C LYS A 79 12.86 -21.52 10.89
N GLY A 80 13.21 -22.78 11.17
CA GLY A 80 13.89 -23.62 10.20
C GLY A 80 13.05 -23.75 8.92
N SER A 81 13.77 -23.86 7.82
CA SER A 81 13.36 -24.11 6.43
C SER A 81 12.62 -22.99 5.67
N SER A 82 13.42 -22.10 5.10
CA SER A 82 13.28 -21.77 3.68
C SER A 82 14.68 -21.50 3.09
N GLN A 83 15.15 -22.36 2.19
CA GLN A 83 16.24 -22.05 1.29
C GLN A 83 15.88 -20.77 0.54
N ARG A 84 16.45 -19.64 0.96
CA ARG A 84 16.64 -18.48 0.09
C ARG A 84 18.11 -18.48 -0.27
N HIS A 85 18.41 -18.78 -1.53
CA HIS A 85 19.68 -18.41 -2.12
C HIS A 85 19.79 -16.89 -2.05
N ILE A 86 20.70 -16.41 -1.22
CA ILE A 86 21.24 -15.07 -1.35
C ILE A 86 22.50 -15.26 -2.17
N ASP A 87 22.48 -14.81 -3.42
CA ASP A 87 23.70 -14.71 -4.23
C ASP A 87 24.62 -13.67 -3.56
N ILE A 88 25.68 -14.14 -2.90
CA ILE A 88 26.69 -13.29 -2.23
C ILE A 88 27.69 -12.72 -3.25
N GLU A 89 27.45 -12.84 -4.56
CA GLU A 89 28.43 -12.45 -5.57
C GLU A 89 28.42 -10.96 -5.99
N GLU A 90 27.52 -10.09 -5.50
CA GLU A 90 27.48 -8.68 -5.97
C GLU A 90 27.37 -7.59 -4.89
N LYS A 91 27.88 -7.82 -3.67
CA LYS A 91 28.05 -6.74 -2.69
C LYS A 91 29.42 -6.80 -2.03
N SER A 92 30.20 -5.75 -2.23
CA SER A 92 31.46 -5.47 -1.54
C SER A 92 31.22 -5.15 -0.04
N THR A 93 30.63 -6.08 0.70
CA THR A 93 30.58 -6.04 2.18
C THR A 93 31.86 -6.64 2.73
N ILE A 94 32.74 -5.77 3.25
CA ILE A 94 33.92 -6.15 4.03
C ILE A 94 33.44 -6.98 5.23
N ILE A 95 33.77 -8.27 5.26
CA ILE A 95 33.49 -9.17 6.39
C ILE A 95 34.58 -8.95 7.43
N ASN A 96 34.21 -8.52 8.63
CA ASN A 96 35.13 -8.41 9.77
C ASN A 96 35.00 -9.67 10.64
N GLU A 97 36.02 -10.52 10.63
CA GLU A 97 36.11 -11.69 11.51
C GLU A 97 36.56 -11.26 12.91
N PHE A 98 35.78 -11.60 13.93
CA PHE A 98 36.14 -11.37 15.33
C PHE A 98 36.28 -12.71 16.05
N GLN A 99 37.52 -13.04 16.44
CA GLN A 99 37.78 -14.15 17.34
C GLN A 99 37.57 -13.73 18.80
N LEU A 100 36.70 -14.45 19.49
CA LEU A 100 36.40 -14.22 20.89
C LEU A 100 37.54 -14.72 21.77
N GLN A 101 38.00 -13.87 22.69
CA GLN A 101 39.07 -14.17 23.64
C GLN A 101 38.53 -14.26 25.06
N ASN A 102 39.16 -15.07 25.91
CA ASN A 102 38.84 -15.12 27.34
C ASN A 102 39.22 -13.80 28.03
N LEU A 103 38.54 -13.47 29.14
CA LEU A 103 38.92 -12.32 29.95
C LEU A 103 40.31 -12.50 30.53
N THR A 104 41.14 -11.47 30.44
CA THR A 104 42.40 -11.44 31.19
C THR A 104 42.12 -11.34 32.69
N GLU A 105 43.12 -11.69 33.52
CA GLU A 105 43.01 -11.63 34.98
C GLU A 105 42.57 -10.24 35.48
N ASN A 106 43.04 -9.18 34.81
CA ASN A 106 42.73 -7.78 35.13
C ASN A 106 41.29 -7.38 34.75
N GLU A 107 40.65 -8.10 33.83
CA GLU A 107 39.28 -7.82 33.37
C GLU A 107 38.20 -8.54 34.20
N ILE A 108 38.59 -9.52 35.02
CA ILE A 108 37.67 -10.29 35.86
C ILE A 108 37.02 -9.43 36.95
N ALA A 109 37.79 -8.57 37.63
CA ALA A 109 37.22 -7.71 38.68
C ALA A 109 36.19 -6.71 38.14
N PRO A 110 36.48 -5.94 37.06
CA PRO A 110 35.48 -5.09 36.41
C PRO A 110 34.22 -5.85 35.98
N PHE A 111 34.38 -7.05 35.42
CA PHE A 111 33.25 -7.89 35.01
C PHE A 111 32.35 -8.28 36.21
N ILE A 112 32.95 -8.71 37.32
CA ILE A 112 32.20 -9.11 38.52
C ILE A 112 31.53 -7.91 39.18
N GLN A 113 32.21 -6.76 39.26
CA GLN A 113 31.66 -5.52 39.84
C GLN A 113 30.47 -5.00 39.03
N ASN A 114 30.52 -5.11 37.70
CA ASN A 114 29.40 -4.75 36.84
C ASN A 114 28.19 -5.68 37.07
N LYS A 115 28.46 -6.98 37.29
CA LYS A 115 27.42 -7.98 37.58
C LYS A 115 26.84 -7.86 39.00
N LEU A 116 27.62 -7.40 39.97
CA LEU A 116 27.25 -7.23 41.37
C LEU A 116 27.33 -5.75 41.75
N THR A 117 26.27 -4.99 41.48
CA THR A 117 26.17 -3.51 41.57
C THR A 117 26.46 -2.86 42.94
N LYS A 118 26.90 -3.63 43.95
CA LYS A 118 27.32 -3.18 45.29
C LYS A 118 28.51 -3.99 45.84
N CYS A 119 29.53 -4.20 45.01
CA CYS A 119 30.78 -4.87 45.40
C CYS A 119 31.94 -3.87 45.33
N GLU A 120 32.42 -3.38 46.48
CA GLU A 120 33.45 -2.33 46.53
C GLU A 120 34.87 -2.85 46.27
N GLN A 121 35.22 -4.06 46.74
CA GLN A 121 36.56 -4.62 46.52
C GLN A 121 36.53 -6.15 46.53
N ILE A 122 37.05 -6.75 45.46
CA ILE A 122 37.23 -8.21 45.34
C ILE A 122 38.69 -8.49 45.72
N PRO A 123 38.98 -9.33 46.73
CA PRO A 123 40.35 -9.63 47.12
C PRO A 123 41.17 -10.17 45.94
N ASP A 124 42.41 -9.73 45.75
CA ASP A 124 43.27 -10.18 44.64
C ASP A 124 43.41 -11.70 44.60
N LYS A 125 43.49 -12.35 45.77
CA LYS A 125 43.52 -13.82 45.89
C LYS A 125 42.28 -14.49 45.30
N VAL A 126 41.11 -13.85 45.36
CA VAL A 126 39.87 -14.33 44.75
C VAL A 126 39.91 -14.14 43.23
N ILE A 127 40.42 -13.00 42.75
CA ILE A 127 40.59 -12.74 41.30
C ILE A 127 41.55 -13.78 40.70
N SER A 128 42.72 -13.98 41.30
CA SER A 128 43.69 -14.97 40.85
C SER A 128 43.17 -16.40 40.94
N TYR A 129 42.37 -16.72 41.96
CA TYR A 129 41.72 -18.03 42.05
C TYR A 129 40.73 -18.22 40.88
N LEU A 130 39.87 -17.23 40.63
CA LEU A 130 38.88 -17.28 39.55
C LEU A 130 39.57 -17.37 38.18
N TYR A 131 40.63 -16.58 37.94
CA TYR A 131 41.39 -16.67 36.70
C TYR A 131 42.07 -18.03 36.54
N LYS A 132 42.75 -18.53 37.57
CA LYS A 132 43.45 -19.83 37.53
C LYS A 132 42.52 -21.00 37.24
N GLN A 133 41.30 -20.97 37.77
CA GLN A 133 40.33 -22.03 37.53
C GLN A 133 39.67 -21.90 36.15
N THR A 134 39.35 -20.69 35.71
CA THR A 134 38.50 -20.47 34.53
C THR A 134 39.27 -20.10 33.26
N ASN A 135 40.53 -19.73 33.40
CA ASN A 135 41.35 -19.08 32.37
C ASN A 135 40.62 -17.89 31.70
N GLY A 136 39.81 -17.14 32.46
CA GLY A 136 39.03 -16.03 31.94
C GLY A 136 37.73 -16.39 31.23
N ASN A 137 37.35 -17.67 31.23
CA ASN A 137 36.12 -18.12 30.60
C ASN A 137 34.89 -17.63 31.37
N LEU A 138 34.10 -16.77 30.72
CA LEU A 138 32.91 -16.13 31.29
C LEU A 138 31.88 -17.11 31.87
N PHE A 139 31.70 -18.27 31.24
CA PHE A 139 30.76 -19.29 31.73
C PHE A 139 31.28 -19.92 33.04
N LEU A 140 32.54 -20.33 33.06
CA LEU A 140 33.16 -20.93 34.25
C LEU A 140 33.26 -19.90 35.40
N LEU A 141 33.46 -18.61 35.07
CA LEU A 141 33.40 -17.51 36.04
C LEU A 141 32.00 -17.39 36.66
N ASN A 142 30.95 -17.38 35.83
CA ASN A 142 29.58 -17.36 36.32
C ASN A 142 29.22 -18.59 37.16
N PHE A 143 29.71 -19.76 36.76
CA PHE A 143 29.56 -20.99 37.53
C PHE A 143 30.23 -20.89 38.90
N LEU A 144 31.48 -20.44 38.97
CA LEU A 144 32.18 -20.27 40.24
C LEU A 144 31.52 -19.23 41.13
N LEU A 145 31.08 -18.09 40.60
CA LEU A 145 30.37 -17.07 41.38
C LEU A 145 29.06 -17.61 41.98
N THR A 146 28.36 -18.48 41.25
CA THR A 146 27.14 -19.13 41.75
C THR A 146 27.46 -20.11 42.89
N ASN A 147 28.52 -20.92 42.74
CA ASN A 147 28.98 -21.82 43.80
C ASN A 147 29.53 -21.07 45.01
N PHE A 148 30.21 -19.94 44.81
CA PHE A 148 30.70 -19.10 45.90
C PHE A 148 29.55 -18.62 46.78
N LYS A 149 28.39 -18.32 46.18
CA LYS A 149 27.19 -17.98 46.94
C LYS A 149 26.66 -19.18 47.74
N GLN A 150 26.68 -20.38 47.16
CA GLN A 150 26.19 -21.61 47.82
C GLN A 150 27.11 -22.06 48.97
N GLU A 151 28.42 -22.00 48.77
CA GLU A 151 29.46 -22.39 49.73
C GLU A 151 29.83 -21.25 50.69
N ASN A 152 29.04 -20.16 50.72
CA ASN A 152 29.25 -19.00 51.60
C ASN A 152 30.55 -18.20 51.38
N TYR A 153 31.26 -18.41 50.27
CA TYR A 153 32.39 -17.57 49.85
C TYR A 153 31.99 -16.19 49.29
N LEU A 154 30.71 -16.03 48.93
CA LEU A 154 30.13 -14.77 48.49
C LEU A 154 28.84 -14.51 49.26
N GLN A 155 28.87 -13.53 50.17
CA GLN A 155 27.74 -13.19 51.04
C GLN A 155 27.29 -11.74 50.83
N TYR A 156 25.99 -11.51 50.94
CA TYR A 156 25.43 -10.15 50.97
C TYR A 156 25.15 -9.75 52.42
N LYS A 157 25.94 -8.82 52.96
CA LYS A 157 25.84 -8.30 54.33
C LYS A 157 26.05 -6.78 54.32
N ASP A 158 25.38 -6.06 55.23
CA ASP A 158 25.47 -4.60 55.35
C ASP A 158 25.30 -3.83 54.03
N ASN A 159 24.35 -4.31 53.21
CA ASN A 159 24.00 -3.76 51.91
C ASN A 159 25.14 -3.82 50.86
N LYS A 160 26.14 -4.70 51.03
CA LYS A 160 27.27 -4.91 50.12
C LYS A 160 27.56 -6.40 49.92
N TRP A 161 28.16 -6.75 48.78
CA TRP A 161 28.68 -8.10 48.52
C TRP A 161 30.10 -8.24 49.05
N LEU A 162 30.30 -9.22 49.92
CA LEU A 162 31.59 -9.55 50.54
C LEU A 162 32.08 -10.90 50.03
N PHE A 163 33.32 -10.93 49.55
CA PHE A 163 34.03 -12.15 49.17
C PHE A 163 34.92 -12.64 50.32
N THR A 164 34.88 -13.94 50.58
CA THR A 164 35.91 -14.62 51.37
C THR A 164 36.74 -15.51 50.44
N THR A 165 38.04 -15.62 50.74
CA THR A 165 38.94 -16.48 49.97
C THR A 165 38.53 -17.94 50.13
N PRO A 166 38.33 -18.70 49.03
CA PRO A 166 38.02 -20.12 49.10
C PRO A 166 39.16 -20.91 49.78
N ASP A 167 38.82 -21.76 50.73
CA ASP A 167 39.73 -22.70 51.41
C ASP A 167 39.77 -24.08 50.72
N LYS A 168 38.89 -24.32 49.74
CA LYS A 168 38.85 -25.54 48.93
C LYS A 168 38.77 -25.22 47.44
N ILE A 169 39.39 -26.08 46.63
CA ILE A 169 39.24 -26.03 45.17
C ILE A 169 37.83 -26.54 44.82
N ILE A 170 37.02 -25.66 44.22
CA ILE A 170 35.72 -26.02 43.64
C ILE A 170 35.98 -26.69 42.30
N ASN A 171 35.65 -27.98 42.21
CA ASN A 171 35.78 -28.74 40.96
C ASN A 171 34.88 -28.14 39.88
N LEU A 172 35.49 -27.76 38.76
CA LEU A 172 34.75 -27.29 37.60
C LEU A 172 34.08 -28.45 36.86
N PRO A 173 32.86 -28.25 36.33
CA PRO A 173 32.17 -29.28 35.57
C PRO A 173 32.93 -29.55 34.26
N GLU A 174 33.03 -30.83 33.88
CA GLU A 174 33.65 -31.25 32.62
C GLU A 174 32.96 -30.65 31.37
N SER A 175 31.67 -30.31 31.48
CA SER A 175 30.92 -29.56 30.45
C SER A 175 29.65 -28.90 31.02
N ILE A 176 29.16 -27.87 30.33
CA ILE A 176 27.87 -27.21 30.61
C ILE A 176 26.73 -28.25 30.62
N THR A 177 26.74 -29.15 29.64
CA THR A 177 25.75 -30.22 29.50
C THR A 177 25.77 -31.18 30.68
N LYS A 178 26.95 -31.56 31.19
CA LYS A 178 27.07 -32.41 32.39
C LYS A 178 26.58 -31.69 33.64
N LEU A 179 26.89 -30.39 33.78
CA LEU A 179 26.39 -29.57 34.86
C LEU A 179 24.86 -29.47 34.84
N LEU A 180 24.28 -29.12 33.69
CA LEU A 180 22.82 -29.02 33.54
C LEU A 180 22.14 -30.36 33.77
N LYS A 181 22.76 -31.47 33.35
CA LYS A 181 22.27 -32.82 33.62
C LYS A 181 22.24 -33.13 35.12
N ASN A 182 23.28 -32.79 35.86
CA ASN A 182 23.32 -32.97 37.31
C ASN A 182 22.31 -32.05 38.03
N ASN A 183 22.24 -30.78 37.62
CA ASN A 183 21.30 -29.80 38.17
C ASN A 183 19.84 -30.12 37.85
N PHE A 184 19.58 -30.77 36.71
CA PHE A 184 18.25 -31.24 36.36
C PHE A 184 17.91 -32.52 37.14
N ALA A 185 18.87 -33.43 37.30
CA ALA A 185 18.69 -34.67 38.06
C ALA A 185 18.43 -34.44 39.56
N SER A 186 18.89 -33.32 40.12
CA SER A 186 18.62 -32.95 41.52
C SER A 186 17.21 -32.37 41.77
N LEU A 187 16.48 -32.05 40.70
CA LEU A 187 15.08 -31.60 40.80
C LEU A 187 14.15 -32.77 41.12
N THR A 188 13.01 -32.49 41.74
CA THR A 188 11.95 -33.50 41.94
C THR A 188 11.40 -33.97 40.59
N LEU A 189 10.84 -35.19 40.55
CA LEU A 189 10.20 -35.70 39.31
C LEU A 189 9.13 -34.74 38.78
N SER A 190 8.39 -34.08 39.67
CA SER A 190 7.40 -33.07 39.30
C SER A 190 8.02 -31.84 38.63
N GLN A 191 9.11 -31.30 39.18
CA GLN A 191 9.84 -30.16 38.63
C GLN A 191 10.46 -30.48 37.27
N GLN A 192 11.05 -31.67 37.13
CA GLN A 192 11.61 -32.13 35.86
C GLN A 192 10.54 -32.19 34.77
N GLU A 193 9.38 -32.77 35.07
CA GLU A 193 8.26 -32.86 34.15
C GLU A 193 7.66 -31.50 33.80
N MET A 194 7.61 -30.57 34.77
CA MET A 194 7.17 -29.20 34.53
C MET A 194 8.09 -28.47 33.53
N LEU A 195 9.41 -28.61 33.68
CA LEU A 195 10.37 -28.04 32.73
C LEU A 195 10.28 -28.68 31.34
N LYS A 196 10.05 -29.99 31.26
CA LYS A 196 9.81 -30.68 29.98
C LYS A 196 8.53 -30.22 29.29
N PHE A 197 7.46 -30.01 30.05
CA PHE A 197 6.20 -29.46 29.53
C PHE A 197 6.36 -28.00 29.09
N LEU A 198 7.03 -27.17 29.88
CA LEU A 198 7.27 -25.77 29.56
C LEU A 198 8.16 -25.60 28.31
N SER A 199 9.04 -26.56 28.04
CA SER A 199 9.99 -26.42 26.92
C SER A 199 9.33 -26.47 25.55
N VAL A 200 8.12 -27.04 25.42
CA VAL A 200 7.40 -27.09 24.14
C VAL A 200 6.72 -25.78 23.75
N PHE A 201 6.60 -24.81 24.66
CA PHE A 201 6.01 -23.50 24.36
C PHE A 201 7.01 -22.58 23.68
N THR A 202 6.62 -21.87 22.63
CA THR A 202 7.49 -20.92 21.92
C THR A 202 7.36 -19.48 22.42
N ILE A 203 6.28 -19.19 23.16
CA ILE A 203 5.96 -17.89 23.74
C ILE A 203 6.27 -17.82 25.25
N THR A 204 6.39 -16.60 25.78
CA THR A 204 6.39 -16.35 27.22
C THR A 204 4.99 -16.52 27.79
N LEU A 205 4.85 -17.21 28.93
CA LEU A 205 3.54 -17.61 29.46
C LEU A 205 3.16 -16.77 30.68
N PRO A 206 1.88 -16.39 30.84
CA PRO A 206 1.42 -15.79 32.09
C PRO A 206 1.64 -16.74 33.28
N TYR A 207 2.05 -16.19 34.42
CA TYR A 207 2.28 -16.96 35.66
C TYR A 207 1.00 -17.67 36.11
N ASP A 208 -0.15 -17.01 36.03
CA ASP A 208 -1.45 -17.59 36.37
C ASP A 208 -1.84 -18.76 35.46
N PHE A 209 -1.48 -18.68 34.17
CA PHE A 209 -1.67 -19.78 33.24
C PHE A 209 -0.81 -20.99 33.64
N LEU A 210 0.47 -20.76 34.00
CA LEU A 210 1.35 -21.82 34.48
C LEU A 210 0.80 -22.47 35.76
N LEU A 211 0.35 -21.66 36.73
CA LEU A 211 -0.27 -22.17 37.96
C LEU A 211 -1.49 -23.04 37.66
N LYS A 212 -2.33 -22.62 36.71
CA LYS A 212 -3.50 -23.40 36.29
C LYS A 212 -3.08 -24.72 35.63
N CYS A 213 -2.10 -24.70 34.73
CA CYS A 213 -1.50 -25.89 34.09
C CYS A 213 -1.06 -26.95 35.12
N VAL A 214 -0.41 -26.51 36.19
CA VAL A 214 0.03 -27.40 37.28
C VAL A 214 -1.16 -27.92 38.10
N LYS A 215 -2.17 -27.07 38.37
CA LYS A 215 -3.33 -27.42 39.21
C LYS A 215 -4.33 -28.37 38.52
N THR A 216 -4.61 -28.23 37.21
CA THR A 216 -5.65 -29.02 36.52
C THR A 216 -5.15 -30.25 35.78
N SER A 217 -4.04 -30.17 35.06
CA SER A 217 -3.75 -31.14 33.97
C SER A 217 -2.56 -32.03 34.28
N LEU A 218 -1.51 -31.45 34.85
CA LEU A 218 -0.32 -32.21 35.28
C LEU A 218 -0.62 -33.15 36.47
N ARG A 219 -1.66 -32.84 37.27
CA ARG A 219 -2.07 -33.64 38.42
C ARG A 219 -2.72 -34.99 38.06
N GLN A 220 -3.31 -35.11 36.86
CA GLN A 220 -3.91 -36.35 36.37
C GLN A 220 -2.87 -37.31 35.76
N SER A 221 -1.76 -36.79 35.23
CA SER A 221 -0.68 -37.58 34.63
C SER A 221 0.48 -37.88 35.60
N LEU A 222 0.68 -37.07 36.65
CA LEU A 222 1.75 -37.22 37.63
C LEU A 222 1.15 -37.58 39.00
N SER A 223 1.17 -38.86 39.33
CA SER A 223 0.68 -39.43 40.60
C SER A 223 1.41 -38.90 41.86
N SER A 224 2.45 -38.06 41.70
CA SER A 224 3.33 -37.56 42.77
C SER A 224 3.28 -36.05 42.99
N LEU A 225 2.42 -35.30 42.29
CA LEU A 225 2.27 -33.86 42.50
C LEU A 225 1.63 -33.58 43.88
N THR A 226 2.46 -33.12 44.82
CA THR A 226 1.99 -32.67 46.14
C THR A 226 1.06 -31.46 46.01
N ASN A 227 0.22 -31.22 47.03
CA ASN A 227 -0.83 -30.19 47.05
C ASN A 227 -0.35 -28.73 46.92
N ASN A 228 0.94 -28.45 46.62
CA ASN A 228 1.52 -27.11 46.72
C ASN A 228 2.28 -26.68 45.44
N ALA A 229 1.54 -26.51 44.33
CA ALA A 229 2.05 -26.09 43.02
C ALA A 229 2.89 -24.79 43.03
N GLU A 230 2.57 -23.87 43.94
CA GLU A 230 3.28 -22.59 44.08
C GLU A 230 4.70 -22.79 44.60
N ASN A 231 4.90 -23.74 45.53
CA ASN A 231 6.23 -24.07 46.05
C ASN A 231 7.12 -24.73 44.99
N GLU A 232 6.55 -25.61 44.16
CA GLU A 232 7.29 -26.27 43.07
C GLU A 232 7.79 -25.25 42.04
N ILE A 233 6.95 -24.29 41.63
CA ILE A 233 7.35 -23.22 40.70
C ILE A 233 8.34 -22.26 41.37
N TYR A 234 8.14 -21.92 42.64
CA TYR A 234 9.06 -21.07 43.41
C TYR A 234 10.46 -21.66 43.47
N TYR A 235 10.58 -22.98 43.64
CA TYR A 235 11.88 -23.66 43.60
C TYR A 235 12.54 -23.57 42.22
N LEU A 236 11.79 -23.64 41.13
CA LEU A 236 12.31 -23.48 39.76
C LEU A 236 12.85 -22.06 39.50
N PHE A 237 12.30 -21.04 40.16
CA PHE A 237 12.88 -19.68 40.15
C PHE A 237 14.18 -19.62 40.95
N ASN A 238 14.20 -20.16 42.17
CA ASN A 238 15.41 -20.12 43.02
C ASN A 238 16.57 -20.97 42.48
N SER A 239 16.27 -22.05 41.76
CA SER A 239 17.26 -22.88 41.07
C SER A 239 17.68 -22.30 39.71
N ASN A 240 17.22 -21.09 39.36
CA ASN A 240 17.49 -20.37 38.11
C ASN A 240 17.10 -21.19 36.86
N TRP A 241 16.15 -22.11 36.92
CA TRP A 241 15.64 -22.75 35.70
C TRP A 241 14.65 -21.85 34.97
N LEU A 242 13.84 -21.11 35.73
CA LEU A 242 12.89 -20.13 35.24
C LEU A 242 13.20 -18.74 35.78
N LYS A 243 12.70 -17.71 35.09
CA LYS A 243 12.65 -16.32 35.55
C LYS A 243 11.23 -15.80 35.44
N LYS A 244 10.84 -14.97 36.41
CA LYS A 244 9.59 -14.20 36.39
C LYS A 244 9.92 -12.75 35.99
N GLU A 245 9.31 -12.28 34.92
CA GLU A 245 9.37 -10.89 34.45
C GLU A 245 7.96 -10.35 34.47
N ASP A 246 7.68 -9.43 35.41
CA ASP A 246 6.34 -8.97 35.75
C ASP A 246 5.41 -10.16 36.05
N ASP A 247 4.36 -10.35 35.24
CA ASP A 247 3.41 -11.47 35.35
C ASP A 247 3.70 -12.62 34.39
N PHE A 248 4.85 -12.62 33.70
CA PHE A 248 5.21 -13.64 32.73
C PHE A 248 6.38 -14.51 33.22
N VAL A 249 6.35 -15.76 32.79
CA VAL A 249 7.35 -16.78 33.09
C VAL A 249 8.05 -17.21 31.81
N ARG A 250 9.37 -17.28 31.88
CA ARG A 250 10.23 -17.83 30.82
C ARG A 250 11.36 -18.67 31.41
N PHE A 251 12.00 -19.47 30.57
CA PHE A 251 13.27 -20.06 30.95
C PHE A 251 14.29 -18.96 31.24
N ASP A 252 15.11 -19.17 32.27
CA ASP A 252 16.20 -18.27 32.63
C ASP A 252 17.14 -18.00 31.43
N SER A 253 17.30 -19.01 30.56
CA SER A 253 18.03 -18.92 29.31
C SER A 253 17.48 -19.89 28.24
N ASP A 254 17.67 -19.54 26.96
CA ASP A 254 17.23 -20.36 25.84
C ASP A 254 18.02 -21.68 25.75
N TYR A 255 19.29 -21.68 26.15
CA TYR A 255 20.11 -22.91 26.18
C TYR A 255 19.59 -23.93 27.21
N LYS A 256 19.02 -23.50 28.35
CA LYS A 256 18.39 -24.42 29.33
C LYS A 256 17.16 -25.07 28.71
N LYS A 257 16.35 -24.30 27.99
CA LYS A 257 15.20 -24.82 27.26
C LYS A 257 15.63 -25.83 26.18
N LEU A 258 16.63 -25.48 25.36
CA LEU A 258 17.18 -26.35 24.31
C LEU A 258 17.83 -27.61 24.89
N PHE A 259 18.54 -27.50 26.03
CA PHE A 259 19.08 -28.64 26.76
C PHE A 259 17.98 -29.65 27.11
N ILE A 260 16.84 -29.16 27.63
CA ILE A 260 15.69 -30.02 27.96
C ILE A 260 15.12 -30.67 26.69
N ILE A 261 14.92 -29.89 25.63
CA ILE A 261 14.38 -30.38 24.35
C ILE A 261 15.27 -31.50 23.79
N ASN A 262 16.57 -31.24 23.68
CA ASN A 262 17.50 -32.15 23.01
C ASN A 262 17.79 -33.42 23.83
N ASN A 263 17.98 -33.31 25.15
CA ASN A 263 18.35 -34.46 25.98
C ASN A 263 17.15 -35.35 26.34
N TYR A 264 15.95 -34.77 26.42
CA TYR A 264 14.74 -35.50 26.82
C TYR A 264 13.74 -35.67 25.67
N LYS A 265 14.10 -35.23 24.46
CA LYS A 265 13.30 -35.35 23.22
C LYS A 265 11.86 -34.87 23.41
N THR A 266 11.68 -33.79 24.15
CA THR A 266 10.33 -33.31 24.51
C THR A 266 9.56 -32.83 23.29
N ASP A 267 10.25 -32.43 22.23
CA ASP A 267 9.72 -32.09 20.93
C ASP A 267 9.08 -33.27 20.17
N HIS A 268 9.42 -34.51 20.55
CA HIS A 268 8.80 -35.73 20.03
C HIS A 268 7.67 -36.23 20.92
N ASN A 269 7.47 -35.63 22.09
CA ASN A 269 6.45 -36.06 23.04
C ASN A 269 5.10 -35.42 22.70
N LYS A 270 4.30 -36.11 21.87
CA LYS A 270 2.96 -35.68 21.46
C LYS A 270 2.05 -35.35 22.64
N HIS A 271 2.21 -36.03 23.78
CA HIS A 271 1.38 -35.84 24.96
C HIS A 271 1.49 -34.41 25.52
N TYR A 272 2.69 -33.82 25.53
CA TYR A 272 2.86 -32.44 25.99
C TYR A 272 2.14 -31.45 25.08
N TYR A 273 2.23 -31.63 23.76
CA TYR A 273 1.53 -30.80 22.78
C TYR A 273 0.00 -30.94 22.84
N GLU A 274 -0.51 -32.12 23.18
CA GLU A 274 -1.95 -32.32 23.39
C GLU A 274 -2.46 -31.60 24.62
N ILE A 275 -1.75 -31.70 25.75
CA ILE A 275 -2.15 -31.01 26.99
C ILE A 275 -2.06 -29.50 26.83
N SER A 276 -0.95 -28.99 26.30
CA SER A 276 -0.71 -27.56 26.14
C SER A 276 -1.75 -26.91 25.24
N SER A 277 -2.09 -27.53 24.09
CA SER A 277 -3.11 -27.01 23.17
C SER A 277 -4.49 -26.93 23.83
N GLN A 278 -4.93 -27.99 24.52
CA GLN A 278 -6.19 -27.98 25.26
C GLN A 278 -6.23 -26.90 26.35
N MET A 279 -5.11 -26.72 27.06
CA MET A 279 -5.03 -25.70 28.11
C MET A 279 -5.07 -24.28 27.54
N LEU A 280 -4.36 -24.03 26.45
CA LEU A 280 -4.40 -22.73 25.76
C LEU A 280 -5.82 -22.41 25.26
N GLU A 281 -6.54 -23.38 24.68
CA GLU A 281 -7.94 -23.21 24.26
C GLU A 281 -8.87 -22.86 25.43
N GLN A 282 -8.72 -23.57 26.57
CA GLN A 282 -9.58 -23.35 27.74
C GLN A 282 -9.29 -22.03 28.45
N TYR A 283 -8.04 -21.58 28.44
CA TYR A 283 -7.64 -20.36 29.14
C TYR A 283 -7.99 -19.10 28.35
N PHE A 284 -7.75 -19.10 27.03
CA PHE A 284 -7.95 -17.94 26.19
C PHE A 284 -9.26 -18.04 25.39
N GLN A 285 -10.35 -17.47 25.94
CA GLN A 285 -11.64 -17.43 25.25
C GLN A 285 -11.60 -16.60 23.95
N GLN A 286 -10.78 -15.55 23.91
CA GLN A 286 -10.48 -14.76 22.71
C GLN A 286 -8.96 -14.65 22.56
N PRO A 287 -8.32 -15.63 21.92
CA PRO A 287 -6.86 -15.65 21.83
C PRO A 287 -6.35 -14.54 20.91
N SER A 288 -5.19 -13.95 21.27
CA SER A 288 -4.45 -13.06 20.38
C SER A 288 -3.86 -13.83 19.19
N SER A 289 -3.47 -13.14 18.11
CA SER A 289 -2.85 -13.78 16.93
C SER A 289 -1.64 -14.65 17.28
N GLU A 290 -0.85 -14.26 18.27
CA GLU A 290 0.32 -15.03 18.74
C GLU A 290 -0.11 -16.32 19.44
N ILE A 291 -1.14 -16.25 20.29
CA ILE A 291 -1.70 -17.41 20.98
C ILE A 291 -2.38 -18.36 20.00
N LEU A 292 -3.10 -17.85 18.99
CA LEU A 292 -3.67 -18.70 17.93
C LEU A 292 -2.58 -19.50 17.20
N GLN A 293 -1.47 -18.84 16.87
CA GLN A 293 -0.34 -19.48 16.18
C GLN A 293 0.33 -20.53 17.07
N GLU A 294 0.41 -20.27 18.37
CA GLU A 294 0.88 -21.24 19.35
C GLU A 294 -0.07 -22.46 19.41
N ILE A 295 -1.37 -22.26 19.57
CA ILE A 295 -2.35 -23.37 19.57
C ILE A 295 -2.25 -24.19 18.28
N ALA A 296 -2.15 -23.52 17.12
CA ALA A 296 -1.95 -24.19 15.84
C ALA A 296 -0.67 -25.02 15.82
N HIS A 297 0.45 -24.45 16.26
CA HIS A 297 1.75 -25.14 16.32
C HIS A 297 1.67 -26.43 17.15
N HIS A 298 1.03 -26.35 18.31
CA HIS A 298 0.89 -27.51 19.19
C HIS A 298 0.00 -28.58 18.56
N TYR A 299 -1.19 -28.24 18.05
CA TYR A 299 -2.03 -29.22 17.38
C TYR A 299 -1.40 -29.85 16.14
N MET A 300 -0.55 -29.13 15.41
CA MET A 300 0.18 -29.68 14.25
C MET A 300 1.15 -30.81 14.62
N LYS A 301 1.59 -30.88 15.88
CA LYS A 301 2.47 -31.94 16.42
C LYS A 301 1.70 -33.13 16.99
N THR A 302 0.37 -33.07 17.02
CA THR A 302 -0.52 -34.11 17.53
C THR A 302 -1.20 -34.88 16.39
N ASP A 303 -1.93 -35.95 16.72
CA ASP A 303 -2.74 -36.70 15.75
C ASP A 303 -4.18 -36.14 15.62
N LYS A 304 -4.48 -34.96 16.20
CA LYS A 304 -5.78 -34.30 16.14
C LYS A 304 -5.95 -33.49 14.84
N PHE A 305 -5.94 -34.16 13.69
CA PHE A 305 -5.92 -33.51 12.36
C PHE A 305 -7.03 -32.47 12.13
N GLN A 306 -8.23 -32.69 12.66
CA GLN A 306 -9.33 -31.72 12.55
C GLN A 306 -8.99 -30.39 13.23
N LYS A 307 -8.47 -30.44 14.47
CA LYS A 307 -8.03 -29.25 15.21
C LYS A 307 -6.83 -28.58 14.53
N SER A 308 -5.87 -29.36 14.04
CA SER A 308 -4.74 -28.83 13.27
C SER A 308 -5.21 -28.06 12.03
N TYR A 309 -6.20 -28.59 11.30
CA TYR A 309 -6.81 -27.92 10.15
C TYR A 309 -7.52 -26.62 10.55
N ASP A 310 -8.39 -26.67 11.56
CA ASP A 310 -9.21 -25.52 11.95
C ASP A 310 -8.36 -24.33 12.42
N TYR A 311 -7.34 -24.57 13.26
CA TYR A 311 -6.46 -23.51 13.76
C TYR A 311 -5.49 -22.98 12.71
N THR A 312 -4.98 -23.83 11.81
CA THR A 312 -4.12 -23.34 10.71
C THR A 312 -4.93 -22.51 9.71
N MET A 313 -6.17 -22.87 9.42
CA MET A 313 -7.09 -22.03 8.63
C MET A 313 -7.35 -20.69 9.31
N LEU A 314 -7.67 -20.71 10.61
CA LEU A 314 -7.95 -19.50 11.37
C LEU A 314 -6.73 -18.57 11.46
N CYS A 315 -5.52 -19.13 11.63
CA CYS A 315 -4.27 -18.36 11.54
C CYS A 315 -4.10 -17.71 10.16
N GLY A 316 -4.41 -18.43 9.07
CA GLY A 316 -4.38 -17.87 7.72
C GLY A 316 -5.40 -16.75 7.49
N ASP A 317 -6.59 -16.87 8.08
CA ASP A 317 -7.66 -15.87 7.96
C ASP A 317 -7.36 -14.60 8.76
N THR A 318 -6.78 -14.73 9.95
CA THR A 318 -6.53 -13.63 10.91
C THR A 318 -5.21 -12.88 10.69
N ASN A 319 -4.21 -13.48 10.06
CA ASN A 319 -2.95 -12.77 9.78
C ASN A 319 -3.20 -11.59 8.83
N GLU A 320 -2.37 -10.54 8.88
CA GLU A 320 -2.41 -9.47 7.86
C GLU A 320 -1.32 -9.65 6.81
N ASN A 321 -0.15 -10.15 7.23
CA ASN A 321 0.99 -10.40 6.36
C ASN A 321 0.72 -11.56 5.40
N ILE A 322 0.74 -11.28 4.09
CA ILE A 322 0.39 -12.25 3.04
C ILE A 322 1.31 -13.49 3.02
N ASN A 323 2.60 -13.33 3.30
CA ASN A 323 3.54 -14.46 3.34
C ASN A 323 3.23 -15.39 4.52
N LYS A 324 2.86 -14.83 5.68
CA LYS A 324 2.39 -15.63 6.82
C LYS A 324 1.06 -16.33 6.51
N LYS A 325 0.15 -15.68 5.78
CA LYS A 325 -1.10 -16.34 5.32
C LYS A 325 -0.82 -17.56 4.46
N ILE A 326 0.05 -17.41 3.46
CA ILE A 326 0.45 -18.49 2.55
C ILE A 326 0.97 -19.68 3.36
N TYR A 327 1.93 -19.45 4.27
CA TYR A 327 2.47 -20.48 5.15
C TYR A 327 1.36 -21.25 5.90
N TRP A 328 0.42 -20.53 6.52
CA TRP A 328 -0.64 -21.16 7.30
C TRP A 328 -1.63 -21.94 6.43
N TYR A 329 -1.97 -21.42 5.24
CA TYR A 329 -2.83 -22.14 4.30
C TYR A 329 -2.15 -23.38 3.70
N GLU A 330 -0.84 -23.34 3.42
CA GLU A 330 -0.07 -24.52 3.02
C GLU A 330 -0.14 -25.61 4.10
N LYS A 331 0.05 -25.24 5.38
CA LYS A 331 -0.13 -26.18 6.50
C LYS A 331 -1.56 -26.70 6.57
N SER A 332 -2.57 -25.84 6.43
CA SER A 332 -3.97 -26.28 6.41
C SER A 332 -4.24 -27.33 5.32
N LEU A 333 -3.66 -27.14 4.13
CA LEU A 333 -3.81 -28.07 3.00
C LEU A 333 -3.20 -29.44 3.31
N GLN A 334 -2.07 -29.49 4.02
CA GLN A 334 -1.45 -30.75 4.45
C GLN A 334 -2.38 -31.57 5.36
N PHE A 335 -3.08 -30.91 6.28
CA PHE A 335 -4.05 -31.59 7.16
C PHE A 335 -5.37 -31.88 6.47
N ALA A 336 -5.83 -30.99 5.58
CA ALA A 336 -7.04 -31.18 4.79
C ALA A 336 -7.01 -32.50 3.99
N LYS A 337 -5.85 -32.84 3.42
CA LYS A 337 -5.62 -34.11 2.69
C LYS A 337 -5.91 -35.36 3.52
N LYS A 338 -5.75 -35.29 4.84
CA LYS A 338 -5.99 -36.39 5.78
C LYS A 338 -7.44 -36.49 6.25
N LEU A 339 -8.28 -35.51 5.89
CA LEU A 339 -9.65 -35.39 6.39
C LEU A 339 -10.67 -35.71 5.30
N ASP A 340 -10.90 -34.77 4.38
CA ASP A 340 -11.91 -34.92 3.31
C ASP A 340 -11.66 -33.96 2.13
N LYS A 341 -12.28 -34.27 0.98
CA LYS A 341 -12.13 -33.49 -0.27
C LYS A 341 -12.66 -32.05 -0.15
N ASN A 342 -13.72 -31.81 0.64
CA ASN A 342 -14.30 -30.47 0.78
C ASN A 342 -13.33 -29.51 1.48
N LYS A 343 -12.63 -29.99 2.52
CA LYS A 343 -11.57 -29.24 3.21
C LYS A 343 -10.38 -28.98 2.29
N VAL A 344 -10.01 -29.96 1.46
CA VAL A 344 -8.94 -29.79 0.46
C VAL A 344 -9.30 -28.67 -0.51
N PHE A 345 -10.51 -28.70 -1.08
CA PHE A 345 -10.99 -27.63 -1.97
C PHE A 345 -10.97 -26.25 -1.27
N LYS A 346 -11.47 -26.17 -0.03
CA LYS A 346 -11.49 -24.91 0.74
C LYS A 346 -10.07 -24.36 0.98
N SER A 347 -9.11 -25.21 1.32
CA SER A 347 -7.70 -24.81 1.49
C SER A 347 -7.05 -24.39 0.18
N ILE A 348 -7.32 -25.10 -0.93
CA ILE A 348 -6.82 -24.73 -2.26
C ILE A 348 -7.32 -23.33 -2.62
N HIS A 349 -8.62 -23.06 -2.46
CA HIS A 349 -9.21 -21.76 -2.76
C HIS A 349 -8.55 -20.62 -1.96
N LYS A 350 -8.36 -20.81 -0.65
CA LYS A 350 -7.72 -19.81 0.22
C LYS A 350 -6.24 -19.59 -0.13
N LEU A 351 -5.50 -20.67 -0.35
CA LEU A 351 -4.08 -20.63 -0.71
C LEU A 351 -3.85 -19.98 -2.07
N MET A 352 -4.65 -20.37 -3.07
CA MET A 352 -4.65 -19.77 -4.40
C MET A 352 -4.94 -18.27 -4.34
N SER A 353 -5.99 -17.85 -3.61
CA SER A 353 -6.29 -16.42 -3.42
C SER A 353 -5.12 -15.67 -2.79
N ALA A 354 -4.42 -16.30 -1.83
CA ALA A 354 -3.24 -15.72 -1.21
C ALA A 354 -2.04 -15.62 -2.18
N TYR A 355 -1.82 -16.63 -3.03
CA TYR A 355 -0.79 -16.58 -4.08
C TYR A 355 -1.05 -15.48 -5.10
N VAL A 356 -2.28 -15.37 -5.61
CA VAL A 356 -2.67 -14.31 -6.56
C VAL A 356 -2.45 -12.93 -5.96
N LYS A 357 -2.84 -12.72 -4.68
CA LYS A 357 -2.60 -11.45 -3.97
C LYS A 357 -1.13 -11.14 -3.76
N ASN A 358 -0.27 -12.16 -3.72
CA ASN A 358 1.17 -12.00 -3.58
C ASN A 358 1.90 -12.02 -4.95
N ASN A 359 1.17 -11.89 -6.07
CA ASN A 359 1.68 -11.96 -7.44
C ASN A 359 2.43 -13.27 -7.76
N GLN A 360 2.15 -14.36 -7.06
CA GLN A 360 2.75 -15.69 -7.28
C GLN A 360 1.86 -16.54 -8.19
N PHE A 361 1.59 -16.04 -9.40
CA PHE A 361 0.61 -16.64 -10.31
C PHE A 361 0.97 -18.06 -10.76
N VAL A 362 2.23 -18.32 -11.09
CA VAL A 362 2.73 -19.67 -11.45
C VAL A 362 2.47 -20.69 -10.33
N LYS A 363 2.62 -20.29 -9.06
CA LYS A 363 2.31 -21.18 -7.92
C LYS A 363 0.82 -21.45 -7.81
N ALA A 364 -0.02 -20.45 -8.08
CA ALA A 364 -1.48 -20.61 -8.10
C ALA A 364 -1.94 -21.52 -9.24
N GLU A 365 -1.37 -21.36 -10.44
CA GLU A 365 -1.62 -22.23 -11.61
C GLU A 365 -1.22 -23.67 -11.32
N ASN A 366 0.01 -23.89 -10.87
CA ASN A 366 0.51 -25.23 -10.51
C ASN A 366 -0.35 -25.88 -9.42
N LEU A 367 -0.81 -25.10 -8.44
CA LEU A 367 -1.71 -25.59 -7.41
C LEU A 367 -3.02 -26.09 -8.02
N ILE A 368 -3.65 -25.35 -8.93
CA ILE A 368 -4.89 -25.81 -9.59
C ILE A 368 -4.60 -27.05 -10.45
N ALA A 369 -3.56 -27.01 -11.29
CA ALA A 369 -3.19 -28.11 -12.18
C ALA A 369 -2.96 -29.43 -11.44
N CYS A 370 -2.34 -29.40 -10.26
CA CYS A 370 -2.11 -30.59 -9.44
C CYS A 370 -3.41 -31.25 -8.93
N TYR A 371 -4.47 -30.48 -8.65
CA TYR A 371 -5.71 -31.03 -8.08
C TYR A 371 -6.86 -31.16 -9.07
N LEU A 372 -6.82 -30.45 -10.19
CA LEU A 372 -7.90 -30.45 -11.18
C LEU A 372 -8.31 -31.88 -11.62
N PRO A 373 -7.38 -32.81 -11.92
CA PRO A 373 -7.73 -34.18 -12.31
C PRO A 373 -8.50 -34.95 -11.21
N SER A 374 -8.24 -34.65 -9.93
CA SER A 374 -8.88 -35.34 -8.80
C SER A 374 -10.38 -35.00 -8.62
N TYR A 375 -10.86 -33.99 -9.36
CA TYR A 375 -12.23 -33.49 -9.33
C TYR A 375 -12.97 -33.65 -10.67
N GLU A 376 -12.42 -34.33 -11.68
CA GLU A 376 -13.10 -34.50 -12.99
C GLU A 376 -14.51 -35.11 -12.88
N THR A 377 -14.71 -36.02 -11.92
CA THR A 377 -16.02 -36.64 -11.65
C THR A 377 -16.96 -35.73 -10.84
N ASP A 378 -16.42 -34.75 -10.11
CA ASP A 378 -17.18 -33.71 -9.42
C ASP A 378 -17.26 -32.47 -10.32
N LYS A 379 -18.20 -32.51 -11.28
CA LYS A 379 -18.45 -31.43 -12.26
C LYS A 379 -18.45 -30.04 -11.62
N LYS A 380 -19.08 -29.89 -10.45
CA LYS A 380 -19.21 -28.61 -9.74
C LYS A 380 -17.85 -28.06 -9.30
N THR A 381 -17.04 -28.88 -8.66
CA THR A 381 -15.71 -28.46 -8.17
C THR A 381 -14.73 -28.28 -9.33
N PHE A 382 -14.80 -29.14 -10.34
CA PHE A 382 -14.01 -29.04 -11.56
C PHE A 382 -14.19 -27.68 -12.24
N ILE A 383 -15.43 -27.25 -12.44
CA ILE A 383 -15.73 -25.98 -13.11
C ILE A 383 -15.28 -24.79 -12.28
N ARG A 384 -15.48 -24.81 -10.95
CA ARG A 384 -14.98 -23.76 -10.06
C ARG A 384 -13.46 -23.59 -10.17
N LEU A 385 -12.71 -24.70 -10.17
CA LEU A 385 -11.26 -24.66 -10.34
C LEU A 385 -10.85 -24.12 -11.71
N ARG A 386 -11.53 -24.50 -12.79
CA ARG A 386 -11.28 -23.93 -14.12
C ARG A 386 -11.61 -22.44 -14.19
N ALA A 387 -12.70 -21.99 -13.58
CA ALA A 387 -13.05 -20.57 -13.50
C ALA A 387 -12.00 -19.78 -12.71
N TYR A 388 -11.44 -20.34 -11.64
CA TYR A 388 -10.31 -19.71 -10.95
C TYR A 388 -9.04 -19.65 -11.80
N LEU A 389 -8.75 -20.69 -12.58
CA LEU A 389 -7.64 -20.69 -13.52
C LEU A 389 -7.80 -19.58 -14.58
N ALA A 390 -9.00 -19.42 -15.13
CA ALA A 390 -9.29 -18.34 -16.07
C ALA A 390 -9.06 -16.96 -15.43
N ASN A 391 -9.51 -16.76 -14.19
CA ASN A 391 -9.25 -15.53 -13.43
C ASN A 391 -7.74 -15.28 -13.21
N ILE A 392 -6.95 -16.32 -12.95
CA ILE A 392 -5.49 -16.20 -12.81
C ILE A 392 -4.87 -15.76 -14.14
N TYR A 393 -5.23 -16.41 -15.24
CA TYR A 393 -4.74 -16.03 -16.57
C TYR A 393 -5.14 -14.60 -16.94
N PHE A 394 -6.33 -14.15 -16.56
CA PHE A 394 -6.73 -12.76 -16.75
C PHE A 394 -5.81 -11.80 -15.97
N LYS A 395 -5.45 -12.14 -14.72
CA LYS A 395 -4.51 -11.34 -13.91
C LYS A 395 -3.07 -11.38 -14.41
N GLU A 396 -2.68 -12.45 -15.10
CA GLU A 396 -1.40 -12.57 -15.81
C GLU A 396 -1.42 -11.91 -17.20
N GLU A 397 -2.52 -11.27 -17.60
CA GLU A 397 -2.72 -10.68 -18.94
C GLU A 397 -2.74 -11.72 -20.09
N LYS A 398 -2.89 -13.01 -19.77
CA LYS A 398 -3.12 -14.13 -20.72
C LYS A 398 -4.60 -14.20 -21.11
N PHE A 399 -5.08 -13.14 -21.74
CA PHE A 399 -6.50 -12.91 -21.99
C PHE A 399 -7.15 -13.96 -22.91
N SER A 400 -6.43 -14.42 -23.95
CA SER A 400 -6.95 -15.42 -24.88
C SER A 400 -7.22 -16.76 -24.21
N GLU A 401 -6.34 -17.18 -23.32
CA GLU A 401 -6.42 -18.44 -22.58
C GLU A 401 -7.54 -18.37 -21.56
N ALA A 402 -7.67 -17.26 -20.85
CA ALA A 402 -8.77 -17.01 -19.92
C ALA A 402 -10.13 -17.10 -20.63
N LEU A 403 -10.30 -16.37 -21.74
CA LEU A 403 -11.53 -16.39 -22.53
C LEU A 403 -11.84 -17.76 -23.13
N ARG A 404 -10.81 -18.52 -23.55
CA ARG A 404 -11.00 -19.89 -24.02
C ARG A 404 -11.55 -20.78 -22.92
N ILE A 405 -10.99 -20.72 -21.71
CA ILE A 405 -11.49 -21.52 -20.58
C ILE A 405 -12.94 -21.16 -20.25
N TYR A 406 -13.28 -19.87 -20.18
CA TYR A 406 -14.67 -19.47 -19.92
C TYR A 406 -15.62 -19.95 -21.01
N LYS A 407 -15.23 -19.81 -22.28
CA LYS A 407 -16.01 -20.31 -23.41
C LYS A 407 -16.22 -21.82 -23.32
N ASP A 408 -15.17 -22.59 -23.05
CA ASP A 408 -15.29 -24.03 -22.88
C ASP A 408 -16.22 -24.40 -21.72
N ILE A 409 -16.21 -23.64 -20.61
CA ILE A 409 -17.15 -23.89 -19.51
C ILE A 409 -18.59 -23.56 -19.96
N TYR A 410 -18.77 -22.43 -20.63
CA TYR A 410 -20.06 -21.93 -21.09
C TYR A 410 -20.72 -22.87 -22.11
N ASP A 411 -19.98 -23.30 -23.13
CA ASP A 411 -20.51 -24.13 -24.22
C ASP A 411 -20.88 -25.56 -23.77
N TYR A 412 -20.17 -26.12 -22.79
CA TYR A 412 -20.29 -27.55 -22.45
C TYR A 412 -21.02 -27.85 -21.13
N TYR A 413 -21.05 -26.91 -20.18
CA TYR A 413 -21.46 -27.23 -18.81
C TYR A 413 -22.52 -26.30 -18.21
N LEU A 414 -22.88 -25.20 -18.87
CA LEU A 414 -23.76 -24.19 -18.27
C LEU A 414 -25.17 -24.73 -17.96
N THR A 415 -25.72 -25.59 -18.83
CA THR A 415 -27.08 -26.15 -18.70
C THR A 415 -27.23 -27.18 -17.58
N ASP A 416 -26.13 -27.81 -17.16
CA ASP A 416 -26.11 -28.88 -16.16
C ASP A 416 -25.75 -28.39 -14.76
N LEU A 417 -25.39 -27.11 -14.62
CA LEU A 417 -24.88 -26.55 -13.38
C LEU A 417 -26.01 -26.03 -12.48
N PRO A 418 -25.86 -26.12 -11.14
CA PRO A 418 -26.75 -25.41 -10.26
C PRO A 418 -26.66 -23.90 -10.50
N GLU A 419 -27.80 -23.23 -10.37
CA GLU A 419 -28.02 -21.79 -10.63
C GLU A 419 -26.86 -20.88 -10.18
N LYS A 420 -26.35 -21.10 -8.97
CA LYS A 420 -25.29 -20.25 -8.40
C LYS A 420 -23.97 -20.39 -9.17
N GLU A 421 -23.58 -21.62 -9.49
CA GLU A 421 -22.30 -21.86 -10.16
C GLU A 421 -22.33 -21.43 -11.63
N SER A 422 -23.47 -21.60 -12.31
CA SER A 422 -23.62 -21.09 -13.67
C SER A 422 -23.58 -19.56 -13.69
N PHE A 423 -24.25 -18.90 -12.73
CA PHE A 423 -24.17 -17.45 -12.56
C PHE A 423 -22.73 -16.96 -12.28
N ASP A 424 -22.01 -17.57 -11.33
CA ASP A 424 -20.65 -17.13 -10.95
C ASP A 424 -19.67 -17.20 -12.14
N VAL A 425 -19.78 -18.22 -13.00
CA VAL A 425 -18.95 -18.33 -14.20
C VAL A 425 -19.31 -17.25 -15.22
N LEU A 426 -20.61 -17.07 -15.47
CA LEU A 426 -21.11 -16.10 -16.46
C LEU A 426 -20.79 -14.67 -16.07
N ASP A 427 -20.95 -14.33 -14.80
CA ASP A 427 -20.62 -13.03 -14.22
C ASP A 427 -19.14 -12.69 -14.43
N ASN A 428 -18.23 -13.62 -14.13
CA ASN A 428 -16.80 -13.41 -14.39
C ASN A 428 -16.49 -13.32 -15.89
N TYR A 429 -17.05 -14.22 -16.71
CA TYR A 429 -16.79 -14.23 -18.15
C TYR A 429 -17.23 -12.93 -18.82
N THR A 430 -18.40 -12.43 -18.47
CA THR A 430 -18.97 -11.20 -19.05
C THR A 430 -18.24 -9.96 -18.54
N ALA A 431 -17.81 -9.93 -17.28
CA ALA A 431 -16.95 -8.88 -16.75
C ALA A 431 -15.60 -8.83 -17.47
N ASP A 432 -14.95 -9.98 -17.69
CA ASP A 432 -13.66 -10.07 -18.38
C ASP A 432 -13.77 -9.68 -19.86
N LEU A 433 -14.85 -10.09 -20.55
CA LEU A 433 -15.16 -9.62 -21.90
C LEU A 433 -15.35 -8.10 -21.95
N THR A 434 -16.03 -7.53 -20.97
CA THR A 434 -16.26 -6.08 -20.86
C THR A 434 -14.94 -5.34 -20.65
N ASN A 435 -14.07 -5.82 -19.75
CA ASN A 435 -12.75 -5.25 -19.52
C ASN A 435 -11.86 -5.27 -20.77
N LEU A 436 -12.04 -6.27 -21.65
CA LEU A 436 -11.30 -6.40 -22.92
C LEU A 436 -11.94 -5.65 -24.09
N GLY A 437 -13.00 -4.87 -23.86
CA GLY A 437 -13.69 -4.13 -24.92
C GLY A 437 -14.61 -4.97 -25.81
N ASN A 438 -14.81 -6.26 -25.51
CA ASN A 438 -15.69 -7.16 -26.26
C ASN A 438 -17.17 -6.98 -25.86
N TYR A 439 -17.66 -5.75 -25.94
CA TYR A 439 -18.97 -5.33 -25.44
C TYR A 439 -20.15 -6.08 -26.06
N ASP A 440 -20.12 -6.34 -27.37
CA ASP A 440 -21.21 -7.03 -28.07
C ASP A 440 -21.34 -8.49 -27.66
N LYS A 441 -20.21 -9.17 -27.44
CA LYS A 441 -20.20 -10.55 -26.95
C LYS A 441 -20.70 -10.62 -25.50
N ALA A 442 -20.20 -9.73 -24.63
CA ALA A 442 -20.65 -9.64 -23.24
C ALA A 442 -22.16 -9.41 -23.17
N LYS A 443 -22.67 -8.44 -23.94
CA LYS A 443 -24.10 -8.17 -24.06
C LYS A 443 -24.88 -9.41 -24.51
N CYS A 444 -24.47 -10.04 -25.60
CA CYS A 444 -25.17 -11.20 -26.18
C CYS A 444 -25.28 -12.35 -25.17
N ILE A 445 -24.19 -12.66 -24.46
CA ILE A 445 -24.16 -13.71 -23.44
C ILE A 445 -25.11 -13.37 -22.27
N ILE A 446 -25.07 -12.13 -21.77
CA ILE A 446 -25.96 -11.69 -20.68
C ILE A 446 -27.43 -11.78 -21.11
N GLU A 447 -27.77 -11.27 -22.29
CA GLU A 447 -29.16 -11.28 -22.80
C GLU A 447 -29.66 -12.70 -23.06
N THR A 448 -28.81 -13.57 -23.61
CA THR A 448 -29.13 -14.99 -23.83
C THR A 448 -29.42 -15.67 -22.50
N TYR A 449 -28.52 -15.57 -21.52
CA TYR A 449 -28.68 -16.22 -20.22
C TYR A 449 -29.92 -15.73 -19.45
N LEU A 450 -30.19 -14.43 -19.49
CA LEU A 450 -31.41 -13.86 -18.89
C LEU A 450 -32.71 -14.34 -19.57
N SER A 451 -32.65 -14.73 -20.84
CA SER A 451 -33.81 -15.23 -21.58
C SER A 451 -34.02 -16.75 -21.40
N THR A 452 -32.95 -17.51 -21.22
CA THR A 452 -32.99 -18.96 -21.04
C THR A 452 -33.37 -19.35 -19.61
N GLU A 453 -32.85 -18.63 -18.61
CA GLU A 453 -33.07 -18.96 -17.19
C GLU A 453 -34.22 -18.15 -16.59
N GLN A 454 -35.45 -18.69 -16.69
CA GLN A 454 -36.67 -17.98 -16.30
C GLN A 454 -36.87 -17.81 -14.79
N ASN A 455 -36.14 -18.55 -13.95
CA ASN A 455 -36.32 -18.60 -12.49
C ASN A 455 -35.07 -18.14 -11.69
N LEU A 456 -34.25 -17.25 -12.26
CA LEU A 456 -33.10 -16.69 -11.56
C LEU A 456 -33.52 -15.92 -10.31
N LYS A 457 -32.75 -16.08 -9.23
CA LYS A 457 -32.84 -15.20 -8.07
C LYS A 457 -32.68 -13.76 -8.52
N LYS A 458 -33.56 -12.90 -8.00
CA LYS A 458 -33.58 -11.46 -8.34
C LYS A 458 -32.22 -10.77 -8.12
N VAL A 459 -31.41 -11.21 -7.15
CA VAL A 459 -30.05 -10.68 -6.94
C VAL A 459 -29.13 -10.96 -8.14
N TYR A 460 -29.21 -12.15 -8.74
CA TYR A 460 -28.44 -12.50 -9.94
C TYR A 460 -28.91 -11.69 -11.15
N VAL A 461 -30.23 -11.56 -11.34
CA VAL A 461 -30.80 -10.69 -12.37
C VAL A 461 -30.32 -9.26 -12.21
N ALA A 462 -30.32 -8.73 -10.98
CA ALA A 462 -29.85 -7.37 -10.71
C ALA A 462 -28.36 -7.19 -11.04
N ARG A 463 -27.52 -8.18 -10.74
CA ARG A 463 -26.08 -8.12 -11.02
C ARG A 463 -25.79 -8.17 -12.52
N LEU A 464 -26.46 -9.05 -13.26
CA LEU A 464 -26.37 -9.10 -14.72
C LEU A 464 -26.90 -7.82 -15.40
N LYS A 465 -27.99 -7.23 -14.86
CA LYS A 465 -28.49 -5.95 -15.35
C LYS A 465 -27.54 -4.79 -15.03
N ASN A 466 -26.83 -4.83 -13.91
CA ASN A 466 -25.76 -3.89 -13.62
C ASN A 466 -24.61 -4.01 -14.65
N GLU A 467 -24.13 -5.23 -14.91
CA GLU A 467 -23.09 -5.47 -15.92
C GLU A 467 -23.54 -5.02 -17.32
N LEU A 468 -24.77 -5.33 -17.71
CA LEU A 468 -25.33 -4.84 -18.97
C LEU A 468 -25.39 -3.30 -19.01
N GLY A 469 -25.69 -2.65 -17.88
CA GLY A 469 -25.61 -1.20 -17.76
C GLY A 469 -24.19 -0.66 -18.00
N ILE A 470 -23.17 -1.32 -17.44
CA ILE A 470 -21.75 -0.97 -17.65
C ILE A 470 -21.39 -1.12 -19.13
N VAL A 471 -21.75 -2.24 -19.75
CA VAL A 471 -21.53 -2.49 -21.18
C VAL A 471 -22.15 -1.38 -22.04
N MET A 472 -23.39 -0.98 -21.77
CA MET A 472 -24.06 0.10 -22.52
C MET A 472 -23.39 1.46 -22.30
N TYR A 473 -22.93 1.75 -21.08
CA TYR A 473 -22.20 2.99 -20.77
C TYR A 473 -20.89 3.10 -21.56
N LEU A 474 -20.13 2.00 -21.61
CA LEU A 474 -18.86 1.90 -22.35
C LEU A 474 -19.07 1.96 -23.87
N LYS A 475 -20.19 1.45 -24.37
CA LYS A 475 -20.63 1.61 -25.77
C LYS A 475 -21.12 3.02 -26.12
N ASN A 476 -21.04 3.98 -25.19
CA ASN A 476 -21.54 5.34 -25.36
C ASN A 476 -23.07 5.44 -25.54
N GLU A 477 -23.83 4.53 -24.90
CA GLU A 477 -25.29 4.48 -24.94
C GLU A 477 -25.90 4.78 -23.54
N PRO A 478 -25.79 6.02 -23.03
CA PRO A 478 -26.08 6.35 -21.62
C PRO A 478 -27.54 6.10 -21.21
N ASP A 479 -28.51 6.30 -22.10
CA ASP A 479 -29.93 6.06 -21.79
C ASP A 479 -30.25 4.58 -21.61
N LYS A 480 -29.61 3.71 -22.41
CA LYS A 480 -29.74 2.25 -22.25
C LYS A 480 -29.01 1.76 -20.99
N ALA A 481 -27.91 2.41 -20.61
CA ALA A 481 -27.23 2.16 -19.35
C ALA A 481 -28.15 2.45 -18.16
N LEU A 482 -28.74 3.65 -18.10
CA LEU A 482 -29.70 4.05 -17.07
C LEU A 482 -30.88 3.08 -16.99
N LYS A 483 -31.48 2.71 -18.13
CA LYS A 483 -32.58 1.73 -18.17
C LYS A 483 -32.19 0.42 -17.48
N ASN A 484 -31.02 -0.13 -17.78
CA ASN A 484 -30.56 -1.38 -17.17
C ASN A 484 -30.23 -1.22 -15.68
N TYR A 485 -29.61 -0.11 -15.25
CA TYR A 485 -29.37 0.16 -13.84
C TYR A 485 -30.66 0.31 -13.03
N PHE A 486 -31.69 0.96 -13.57
CA PHE A 486 -32.98 1.05 -12.90
C PHE A 486 -33.70 -0.30 -12.82
N LEU A 487 -33.60 -1.14 -13.87
CA LEU A 487 -34.08 -2.52 -13.82
C LEU A 487 -33.32 -3.34 -12.76
N ALA A 488 -32.01 -3.12 -12.61
CA ALA A 488 -31.23 -3.76 -11.55
C ALA A 488 -31.73 -3.35 -10.15
N LEU A 489 -31.95 -2.06 -9.92
CA LEU A 489 -32.51 -1.56 -8.66
C LEU A 489 -33.91 -2.11 -8.36
N GLN A 490 -34.78 -2.20 -9.37
CA GLN A 490 -36.12 -2.76 -9.22
C GLN A 490 -36.10 -4.21 -8.72
N ASN A 491 -35.16 -5.02 -9.24
CA ASN A 491 -34.96 -6.40 -8.79
C ASN A 491 -34.41 -6.48 -7.35
N LEU A 492 -33.78 -5.41 -6.86
CA LEU A 492 -33.25 -5.33 -5.50
C LEU A 492 -34.24 -4.73 -4.48
N ASN A 493 -35.47 -4.34 -4.88
CA ASN A 493 -36.43 -3.67 -4.00
C ASN A 493 -36.83 -4.48 -2.75
N GLN A 494 -36.80 -5.82 -2.82
CA GLN A 494 -37.12 -6.70 -1.68
C GLN A 494 -35.93 -7.01 -0.75
N TYR A 495 -34.73 -6.58 -1.13
CA TYR A 495 -33.54 -6.75 -0.32
C TYR A 495 -33.28 -5.43 0.41
N GLU A 496 -33.18 -5.50 1.75
CA GLU A 496 -32.61 -4.46 2.64
C GLU A 496 -31.32 -3.87 2.03
N PRO A 497 -30.85 -2.67 2.45
CA PRO A 497 -29.75 -1.99 1.76
C PRO A 497 -28.59 -2.97 1.54
N SER A 498 -28.02 -2.96 0.34
CA SER A 498 -26.97 -3.92 -0.05
C SER A 498 -25.83 -3.17 -0.71
N GLN A 499 -24.61 -3.71 -0.59
CA GLN A 499 -23.44 -3.12 -1.24
C GLN A 499 -23.64 -2.99 -2.77
N LEU A 500 -24.37 -3.94 -3.38
CA LEU A 500 -24.73 -3.88 -4.81
C LEU A 500 -25.61 -2.67 -5.16
N LYS A 501 -26.56 -2.26 -4.29
CA LYS A 501 -27.31 -1.00 -4.50
C LYS A 501 -26.38 0.21 -4.50
N GLY A 502 -25.39 0.24 -3.60
CA GLY A 502 -24.35 1.27 -3.58
C GLY A 502 -23.57 1.35 -4.89
N GLN A 503 -23.18 0.19 -5.44
CA GLN A 503 -22.46 0.11 -6.72
C GLN A 503 -23.32 0.63 -7.88
N ILE A 504 -24.59 0.20 -7.95
CA ILE A 504 -25.50 0.65 -9.00
C ILE A 504 -25.74 2.16 -8.90
N PHE A 505 -25.93 2.73 -7.71
CA PHE A 505 -26.06 4.17 -7.54
C PHE A 505 -24.81 4.94 -7.96
N ASN A 506 -23.61 4.42 -7.65
CA ASN A 506 -22.36 5.02 -8.08
C ASN A 506 -22.23 5.01 -9.62
N ASN A 507 -22.63 3.91 -10.26
CA ASN A 507 -22.62 3.79 -11.72
C ASN A 507 -23.63 4.74 -12.38
N ILE A 508 -24.84 4.86 -11.84
CA ILE A 508 -25.85 5.84 -12.28
C ILE A 508 -25.29 7.27 -12.19
N GLY A 509 -24.59 7.60 -11.10
CA GLY A 509 -23.91 8.88 -10.94
C GLY A 509 -22.93 9.18 -12.09
N GLY A 510 -22.12 8.19 -12.47
CA GLY A 510 -21.20 8.29 -13.61
C GLY A 510 -21.92 8.50 -14.95
N VAL A 511 -23.08 7.86 -15.17
CA VAL A 511 -23.87 8.11 -16.38
C VAL A 511 -24.38 9.55 -16.43
N TYR A 512 -24.84 10.10 -15.30
CA TYR A 512 -25.32 11.49 -15.25
C TYR A 512 -24.19 12.50 -15.46
N ILE A 513 -22.96 12.25 -14.97
CA ILE A 513 -21.78 13.04 -15.35
C ILE A 513 -21.64 13.09 -16.87
N LYS A 514 -21.67 11.93 -17.52
CA LYS A 514 -21.50 11.81 -18.97
C LYS A 514 -22.61 12.52 -19.77
N LYS A 515 -23.79 12.71 -19.16
CA LYS A 515 -24.90 13.48 -19.73
C LYS A 515 -24.84 14.99 -19.38
N GLY A 516 -23.85 15.44 -18.61
CA GLY A 516 -23.74 16.81 -18.12
C GLY A 516 -24.69 17.17 -16.96
N ASP A 517 -25.46 16.23 -16.44
CA ASP A 517 -26.43 16.46 -15.36
C ASP A 517 -25.78 16.26 -13.99
N LEU A 518 -25.08 17.31 -13.55
CA LEU A 518 -24.32 17.31 -12.30
C LEU A 518 -25.21 17.17 -11.06
N ILE A 519 -26.46 17.64 -11.12
CA ILE A 519 -27.39 17.61 -9.98
C ILE A 519 -27.83 16.16 -9.71
N ASN A 520 -28.22 15.42 -10.74
CA ASN A 520 -28.57 14.01 -10.57
C ASN A 520 -27.32 13.18 -10.24
N ALA A 521 -26.16 13.48 -10.81
CA ALA A 521 -24.92 12.81 -10.45
C ALA A 521 -24.62 12.94 -8.94
N ASP A 522 -24.66 14.16 -8.41
CA ASP A 522 -24.47 14.43 -6.97
C ASP A 522 -25.45 13.62 -6.10
N LYS A 523 -26.74 13.65 -6.46
CA LYS A 523 -27.80 12.93 -5.75
C LYS A 523 -27.53 11.43 -5.68
N TYR A 524 -27.10 10.81 -6.78
CA TYR A 524 -26.87 9.36 -6.81
C TYR A 524 -25.56 8.96 -6.14
N TYR A 525 -24.49 9.76 -6.24
CA TYR A 525 -23.27 9.50 -5.46
C TYR A 525 -23.52 9.62 -3.96
N HIS A 526 -24.30 10.58 -3.48
CA HIS A 526 -24.68 10.66 -2.07
C HIS A 526 -25.49 9.45 -1.60
N LYS A 527 -26.37 8.90 -2.45
CA LYS A 527 -27.06 7.62 -2.16
C LYS A 527 -26.06 6.47 -2.03
N ALA A 528 -25.07 6.38 -2.91
CA ALA A 528 -24.02 5.37 -2.83
C ALA A 528 -23.17 5.52 -1.55
N TYR A 529 -22.74 6.74 -1.24
CA TYR A 529 -21.99 7.07 -0.02
C TYR A 529 -22.75 6.63 1.24
N LYS A 530 -24.05 6.92 1.33
CA LYS A 530 -24.88 6.51 2.48
C LYS A 530 -24.88 4.99 2.67
N ILE A 531 -25.02 4.22 1.58
CA ILE A 531 -24.96 2.75 1.63
C ILE A 531 -23.57 2.30 2.11
N TYR A 532 -22.49 2.78 1.50
CA TYR A 532 -21.13 2.35 1.86
C TYR A 532 -20.75 2.71 3.29
N ASN A 533 -21.22 3.86 3.80
CA ASN A 533 -21.04 4.26 5.18
C ASN A 533 -21.82 3.34 6.15
N GLN A 534 -23.07 2.97 5.82
CA GLN A 534 -23.86 2.04 6.63
C GLN A 534 -23.21 0.64 6.74
N PHE A 535 -22.59 0.16 5.66
CA PHE A 535 -21.91 -1.15 5.64
C PHE A 535 -20.44 -1.10 6.07
N ASN A 536 -19.94 0.06 6.52
CA ASN A 536 -18.54 0.27 6.86
C ASN A 536 -17.56 -0.19 5.75
N VAL A 537 -17.95 -0.03 4.48
CA VAL A 537 -17.10 -0.36 3.33
C VAL A 537 -16.25 0.86 3.01
N LEU A 538 -15.22 1.10 3.85
CA LEU A 538 -14.44 2.34 3.84
C LEU A 538 -13.83 2.66 2.48
N TRP A 539 -13.28 1.66 1.76
CA TRP A 539 -12.76 1.87 0.41
C TRP A 539 -13.84 2.41 -0.54
N LEU A 540 -15.00 1.74 -0.55
CA LEU A 540 -16.27 2.14 -1.19
C LEU A 540 -16.58 3.63 -0.98
N LYS A 541 -16.70 3.95 0.31
CA LYS A 541 -17.08 5.25 0.82
C LYS A 541 -16.14 6.36 0.32
N TYR A 542 -14.83 6.20 0.50
CA TYR A 542 -13.86 7.23 0.14
C TYR A 542 -13.67 7.35 -1.37
N SER A 543 -13.78 6.26 -2.15
CA SER A 543 -13.81 6.36 -3.62
C SER A 543 -15.03 7.15 -4.10
N THR A 544 -16.22 6.94 -3.51
CA THR A 544 -17.40 7.75 -3.85
C THR A 544 -17.23 9.20 -3.41
N LEU A 545 -16.54 9.47 -2.30
CA LEU A 545 -16.28 10.82 -1.83
C LEU A 545 -15.39 11.63 -2.80
N ILE A 546 -14.41 10.97 -3.45
CA ILE A 546 -13.64 11.56 -4.55
C ILE A 546 -14.56 12.01 -5.70
N ASN A 547 -15.54 11.18 -6.08
CA ASN A 547 -16.51 11.53 -7.13
C ASN A 547 -17.39 12.72 -6.72
N ILE A 548 -17.89 12.74 -5.47
CA ILE A 548 -18.69 13.85 -4.94
C ILE A 548 -17.87 15.15 -4.94
N ALA A 549 -16.58 15.08 -4.58
CA ALA A 549 -15.68 16.21 -4.64
C ALA A 549 -15.51 16.75 -6.07
N THR A 550 -15.33 15.85 -7.05
CA THR A 550 -15.26 16.22 -8.48
C THR A 550 -16.53 16.93 -8.94
N ILE A 551 -17.71 16.43 -8.57
CA ILE A 551 -18.99 17.09 -8.88
C ILE A 551 -19.06 18.48 -8.24
N ASN A 552 -18.66 18.59 -6.97
CA ASN A 552 -18.66 19.88 -6.28
C ASN A 552 -17.72 20.88 -6.95
N ARG A 553 -16.55 20.45 -7.45
CA ARG A 553 -15.67 21.32 -8.27
C ARG A 553 -16.39 21.78 -9.54
N MET A 554 -17.03 20.88 -10.28
CA MET A 554 -17.75 21.23 -11.52
C MET A 554 -18.95 22.14 -11.27
N LEU A 555 -19.56 22.09 -10.08
CA LEU A 555 -20.63 22.99 -9.65
C LEU A 555 -20.11 24.35 -9.12
N GLY A 556 -18.78 24.55 -9.01
CA GLY A 556 -18.18 25.76 -8.43
C GLY A 556 -18.06 25.75 -6.89
N ASN A 557 -18.42 24.65 -6.22
CA ASN A 557 -18.31 24.47 -4.77
C ASN A 557 -16.88 24.03 -4.36
N PHE A 558 -15.88 24.87 -4.66
CA PHE A 558 -14.46 24.53 -4.51
C PHE A 558 -14.05 24.14 -3.09
N GLU A 559 -14.55 24.82 -2.06
CA GLU A 559 -14.25 24.51 -0.66
C GLU A 559 -14.76 23.13 -0.25
N LYS A 560 -16.00 22.77 -0.64
CA LYS A 560 -16.56 21.43 -0.39
C LYS A 560 -15.74 20.35 -1.12
N ALA A 561 -15.36 20.62 -2.37
CA ALA A 561 -14.51 19.72 -3.13
C ALA A 561 -13.17 19.47 -2.41
N ARG A 562 -12.53 20.54 -1.91
CA ARG A 562 -11.28 20.45 -1.14
C ARG A 562 -11.45 19.55 0.08
N THR A 563 -12.44 19.83 0.92
CA THR A 563 -12.67 19.07 2.16
C THR A 563 -12.87 17.58 1.89
N TYR A 564 -13.67 17.23 0.88
CA TYR A 564 -13.94 15.84 0.53
C TYR A 564 -12.73 15.11 -0.07
N TRP A 565 -11.91 15.78 -0.89
CA TRP A 565 -10.64 15.21 -1.35
C TRP A 565 -9.62 15.05 -0.22
N GLU A 566 -9.51 16.01 0.71
CA GLU A 566 -8.62 15.92 1.88
C GLU A 566 -9.04 14.78 2.83
N GLU A 567 -10.34 14.60 3.07
CA GLU A 567 -10.85 13.47 3.85
C GLU A 567 -10.49 12.13 3.19
N SER A 568 -10.62 12.05 1.87
CA SER A 568 -10.26 10.84 1.10
C SER A 568 -8.75 10.60 1.07
N LEU A 569 -7.95 11.66 1.01
CA LEU A 569 -6.49 11.62 1.01
C LEU A 569 -5.98 10.93 2.27
N ASN A 570 -6.45 11.36 3.44
CA ASN A 570 -6.05 10.80 4.74
C ASN A 570 -6.29 9.28 4.81
N TYR A 571 -7.43 8.81 4.31
CA TYR A 571 -7.74 7.38 4.28
C TYR A 571 -6.82 6.60 3.33
N PHE A 572 -6.61 7.09 2.11
CA PHE A 572 -5.82 6.39 1.11
C PHE A 572 -4.31 6.49 1.35
N GLU A 573 -3.84 7.50 2.09
CA GLU A 573 -2.47 7.57 2.63
C GLU A 573 -2.23 6.46 3.65
N PHE A 574 -3.15 6.30 4.61
CA PHE A 574 -3.10 5.21 5.58
C PHE A 574 -3.12 3.83 4.90
N LYS A 575 -3.90 3.68 3.83
CA LYS A 575 -3.98 2.44 3.03
C LYS A 575 -2.86 2.29 1.99
N GLN A 576 -2.01 3.29 1.81
CA GLN A 576 -0.93 3.33 0.81
C GLN A 576 -1.42 2.99 -0.63
N SER A 577 -2.63 3.43 -0.97
CA SER A 577 -3.22 3.18 -2.31
C SER A 577 -2.64 4.14 -3.33
N ILE A 578 -1.60 3.73 -4.06
CA ILE A 578 -0.94 4.59 -5.05
C ILE A 578 -1.94 5.07 -6.13
N LEU A 579 -2.89 4.24 -6.58
CA LEU A 579 -3.90 4.63 -7.58
C LEU A 579 -4.76 5.81 -7.07
N SER A 580 -5.38 5.62 -5.91
CA SER A 580 -6.29 6.60 -5.32
C SER A 580 -5.56 7.88 -4.92
N LEU A 581 -4.35 7.76 -4.39
CA LEU A 581 -3.51 8.91 -4.06
C LEU A 581 -3.18 9.75 -5.29
N SER A 582 -2.84 9.09 -6.40
CA SER A 582 -2.50 9.80 -7.64
C SER A 582 -3.70 10.58 -8.20
N GLU A 583 -4.89 9.96 -8.18
CA GLU A 583 -6.14 10.59 -8.59
C GLU A 583 -6.48 11.80 -7.72
N ILE A 584 -6.41 11.65 -6.39
CA ILE A 584 -6.69 12.75 -5.45
C ILE A 584 -5.70 13.89 -5.62
N HIS A 585 -4.40 13.61 -5.72
CA HIS A 585 -3.41 14.65 -5.94
C HIS A 585 -3.61 15.33 -7.30
N ASN A 586 -3.99 14.61 -8.36
CA ASN A 586 -4.28 15.23 -9.65
C ASN A 586 -5.46 16.21 -9.54
N ASN A 587 -6.53 15.77 -8.88
CA ASN A 587 -7.73 16.58 -8.70
C ASN A 587 -7.50 17.79 -7.79
N LEU A 588 -6.72 17.65 -6.72
CA LEU A 588 -6.28 18.78 -5.89
C LEU A 588 -5.38 19.73 -6.68
N GLY A 589 -4.49 19.22 -7.54
CA GLY A 589 -3.68 20.03 -8.43
C GLY A 589 -4.52 20.88 -9.37
N SER A 590 -5.56 20.27 -9.97
CA SER A 590 -6.56 20.98 -10.78
C SER A 590 -7.35 21.98 -9.94
N LEU A 591 -7.79 21.62 -8.73
CA LEU A 591 -8.51 22.55 -7.86
C LEU A 591 -7.70 23.81 -7.55
N TYR A 592 -6.44 23.64 -7.13
CA TYR A 592 -5.56 24.78 -6.84
C TYR A 592 -5.23 25.59 -8.10
N PHE A 593 -5.17 24.95 -9.28
CA PHE A 593 -5.12 25.64 -10.56
C PHE A 593 -6.34 26.55 -10.76
N TYR A 594 -7.55 26.02 -10.57
CA TYR A 594 -8.79 26.79 -10.67
C TYR A 594 -8.85 27.96 -9.67
N LEU A 595 -8.30 27.79 -8.47
CA LEU A 595 -8.23 28.81 -7.42
C LEU A 595 -7.08 29.83 -7.60
N GLY A 596 -6.21 29.65 -8.59
CA GLY A 596 -5.05 30.52 -8.83
C GLY A 596 -3.87 30.30 -7.87
N ASP A 597 -3.90 29.25 -7.04
CA ASP A 597 -2.77 28.85 -6.17
C ASP A 597 -1.82 27.92 -6.97
N TYR A 598 -1.11 28.51 -7.92
CA TYR A 598 -0.27 27.78 -8.88
C TYR A 598 0.88 27.02 -8.22
N SER A 599 1.40 27.50 -7.09
CA SER A 599 2.46 26.79 -6.36
C SER A 599 1.94 25.50 -5.72
N LYS A 600 0.76 25.50 -5.08
CA LYS A 600 0.15 24.23 -4.62
C LYS A 600 -0.27 23.34 -5.77
N SER A 601 -0.79 23.92 -6.85
CA SER A 601 -1.13 23.17 -8.06
C SER A 601 0.09 22.38 -8.58
N LYS A 602 1.23 23.04 -8.75
CA LYS A 602 2.50 22.43 -9.15
C LYS A 602 2.94 21.33 -8.20
N TYR A 603 2.86 21.56 -6.88
CA TYR A 603 3.19 20.54 -5.87
C TYR A 603 2.35 19.27 -6.04
N HIS A 604 1.05 19.41 -6.18
CA HIS A 604 0.11 18.30 -6.29
C HIS A 604 0.31 17.51 -7.60
N PHE A 605 0.46 18.19 -8.74
CA PHE A 605 0.76 17.51 -10.01
C PHE A 605 2.12 16.78 -9.98
N GLN A 606 3.15 17.37 -9.37
CA GLN A 606 4.45 16.70 -9.21
C GLN A 606 4.35 15.45 -8.32
N ARG A 607 3.52 15.50 -7.27
CA ARG A 607 3.23 14.31 -6.43
C ARG A 607 2.56 13.22 -7.24
N THR A 608 1.55 13.55 -8.04
CA THR A 608 0.89 12.63 -8.97
C THR A 608 1.88 11.96 -9.93
N LEU A 609 2.77 12.73 -10.56
CA LEU A 609 3.79 12.17 -11.46
C LEU A 609 4.74 11.18 -10.76
N LYS A 610 5.18 11.49 -9.53
CA LYS A 610 6.03 10.58 -8.74
C LYS A 610 5.32 9.29 -8.38
N LEU A 611 4.00 9.34 -8.15
CA LEU A 611 3.19 8.16 -7.85
C LEU A 611 2.95 7.30 -9.09
N TYR A 612 2.61 7.89 -10.24
CA TYR A 612 2.41 7.15 -11.49
C TYR A 612 3.70 6.50 -12.02
N GLN A 613 4.86 7.11 -11.81
CA GLN A 613 6.15 6.49 -12.12
C GLN A 613 6.35 5.15 -11.40
N LYS A 614 5.82 4.99 -10.19
CA LYS A 614 5.91 3.73 -9.43
C LYS A 614 4.95 2.65 -9.96
N GLN A 615 3.91 3.04 -10.68
CA GLN A 615 2.84 2.15 -11.13
C GLN A 615 2.87 1.80 -12.62
N ASN A 616 3.73 2.46 -13.41
CA ASN A 616 3.77 2.29 -14.86
C ASN A 616 2.39 2.52 -15.53
N ASN A 617 1.65 3.54 -15.08
CA ASN A 617 0.38 3.98 -15.67
C ASN A 617 0.60 5.24 -16.53
N PRO A 618 0.86 5.09 -17.84
CA PRO A 618 1.33 6.17 -18.69
C PRO A 618 0.22 7.13 -19.15
N ASP A 619 -1.04 6.69 -19.25
CA ASP A 619 -2.11 7.53 -19.81
C ASP A 619 -2.54 8.62 -18.84
N THR A 620 -2.68 8.28 -17.55
CA THR A 620 -3.00 9.28 -16.52
C THR A 620 -1.82 10.21 -16.25
N MET A 621 -0.60 9.75 -16.54
CA MET A 621 0.61 10.57 -16.51
C MET A 621 0.61 11.61 -17.64
N LEU A 622 0.11 11.30 -18.84
CA LEU A 622 0.00 12.25 -19.96
C LEU A 622 -0.90 13.44 -19.59
N MET A 623 -2.09 13.17 -19.06
CA MET A 623 -3.03 14.22 -18.60
C MET A 623 -2.38 15.13 -17.55
N THR A 624 -1.69 14.54 -16.55
CA THR A 624 -1.01 15.32 -15.50
C THR A 624 0.12 16.20 -16.08
N LEU A 625 0.86 15.69 -17.07
CA LEU A 625 1.90 16.46 -17.75
C LEU A 625 1.29 17.63 -18.54
N ASN A 626 0.18 17.43 -19.24
CA ASN A 626 -0.49 18.51 -19.98
C ASN A 626 -1.08 19.58 -19.04
N ASN A 627 -1.62 19.19 -17.88
CA ASN A 627 -2.01 20.17 -16.86
C ASN A 627 -0.81 21.01 -16.37
N LEU A 628 0.39 20.41 -16.29
CA LEU A 628 1.62 21.15 -15.98
C LEU A 628 2.08 22.03 -17.15
N VAL A 629 1.89 21.63 -18.41
CA VAL A 629 2.17 22.48 -19.58
C VAL A 629 1.36 23.76 -19.49
N GLU A 630 0.05 23.64 -19.26
CA GLU A 630 -0.85 24.77 -19.12
C GLU A 630 -0.46 25.68 -17.94
N LEU A 631 -0.16 25.10 -16.79
CA LEU A 631 0.32 25.84 -15.62
C LEU A 631 1.61 26.63 -15.91
N ASN A 632 2.61 25.99 -16.52
CA ASN A 632 3.87 26.68 -16.84
C ASN A 632 3.66 27.75 -17.93
N PHE A 633 2.75 27.53 -18.88
CA PHE A 633 2.35 28.54 -19.86
C PHE A 633 1.76 29.78 -19.17
N LEU A 634 0.84 29.62 -18.22
CA LEU A 634 0.25 30.73 -17.47
C LEU A 634 1.26 31.46 -16.58
N CYS A 635 2.21 30.74 -15.99
CA CYS A 635 3.33 31.34 -15.27
C CYS A 635 4.41 31.96 -16.18
N ARG A 636 4.24 31.90 -17.52
CA ARG A 636 5.20 32.33 -18.53
C ARG A 636 6.58 31.66 -18.42
N ASP A 637 6.63 30.43 -17.90
CA ASP A 637 7.80 29.54 -17.94
C ASP A 637 7.76 28.67 -19.21
N PHE A 638 7.95 29.31 -20.36
CA PHE A 638 7.87 28.64 -21.66
C PHE A 638 8.93 27.57 -21.86
N VAL A 639 10.10 27.73 -21.23
CA VAL A 639 11.21 26.77 -21.33
C VAL A 639 10.85 25.44 -20.70
N GLU A 640 10.31 25.45 -19.47
CA GLU A 640 9.88 24.20 -18.83
C GLU A 640 8.63 23.63 -19.51
N ALA A 641 7.71 24.47 -20.00
CA ALA A 641 6.54 24.02 -20.76
C ALA A 641 6.94 23.25 -22.03
N GLU A 642 7.85 23.79 -22.86
CA GLU A 642 8.35 23.13 -24.08
C GLU A 642 9.02 21.79 -23.79
N LYS A 643 9.82 21.71 -22.72
CA LYS A 643 10.47 20.48 -22.28
C LYS A 643 9.44 19.41 -21.88
N ILE A 644 8.37 19.80 -21.19
CA ILE A 644 7.28 18.87 -20.84
C ILE A 644 6.51 18.44 -22.10
N ILE A 645 6.18 19.37 -23.00
CA ILE A 645 5.52 19.08 -24.29
C ILE A 645 6.31 18.04 -25.08
N ALA A 646 7.63 18.20 -25.21
CA ALA A 646 8.47 17.24 -25.93
C ALA A 646 8.35 15.81 -25.37
N LYS A 647 8.25 15.69 -24.04
CA LYS A 647 8.03 14.41 -23.36
C LYS A 647 6.63 13.85 -23.60
N VAL A 648 5.59 14.69 -23.54
CA VAL A 648 4.20 14.30 -23.81
C VAL A 648 4.05 13.80 -25.24
N ILE A 649 4.57 14.53 -26.23
CA ILE A 649 4.51 14.14 -27.65
C ILE A 649 5.14 12.75 -27.87
N GLN A 650 6.32 12.49 -27.29
CA GLN A 650 6.99 11.20 -27.42
C GLN A 650 6.15 10.06 -26.83
N LEU A 651 5.60 10.26 -25.63
CA LEU A 651 4.83 9.24 -24.92
C LEU A 651 3.44 9.02 -25.55
N ALA A 652 2.74 10.10 -25.90
CA ALA A 652 1.41 10.06 -26.51
C ALA A 652 1.43 9.38 -27.87
N LYS A 653 2.44 9.65 -28.72
CA LYS A 653 2.62 8.94 -30.01
C LYS A 653 2.84 7.45 -29.83
N LYS A 654 3.67 7.04 -28.86
CA LYS A 654 3.92 5.62 -28.56
C LYS A 654 2.65 4.89 -28.07
N ARG A 655 1.72 5.61 -27.46
CA ARG A 655 0.49 5.07 -26.86
C ARG A 655 -0.75 5.26 -27.73
N HIS A 656 -0.64 5.95 -28.86
CA HIS A 656 -1.77 6.37 -29.68
C HIS A 656 -2.81 7.21 -28.92
N ASN A 657 -2.37 8.01 -27.93
CA ASN A 657 -3.24 8.94 -27.22
C ASN A 657 -3.35 10.26 -28.02
N ILE A 658 -4.36 10.34 -28.89
CA ILE A 658 -4.54 11.45 -29.83
C ILE A 658 -4.93 12.75 -29.11
N PHE A 659 -5.78 12.66 -28.08
CA PHE A 659 -6.26 13.84 -27.34
C PHE A 659 -5.10 14.59 -26.67
N GLU A 660 -4.31 13.89 -25.86
CA GLU A 660 -3.20 14.52 -25.13
C GLU A 660 -2.10 15.02 -26.07
N LEU A 661 -1.94 14.37 -27.23
CA LEU A 661 -1.05 14.83 -28.30
C LEU A 661 -1.54 16.15 -28.91
N ALA A 662 -2.82 16.23 -29.27
CA ALA A 662 -3.44 17.42 -29.84
C ALA A 662 -3.36 18.62 -28.88
N TYR A 663 -3.61 18.38 -27.59
CA TYR A 663 -3.55 19.38 -26.54
C TYR A 663 -2.13 19.93 -26.32
N SER A 664 -1.12 19.04 -26.34
CA SER A 664 0.29 19.46 -26.30
C SER A 664 0.70 20.30 -27.51
N TYR A 665 0.24 19.94 -28.72
CA TYR A 665 0.47 20.76 -29.90
C TYR A 665 -0.21 22.13 -29.81
N TYR A 666 -1.43 22.21 -29.27
CA TYR A 666 -2.10 23.49 -29.05
C TYR A 666 -1.25 24.43 -28.19
N PHE A 667 -0.75 23.96 -27.04
CA PHE A 667 0.10 24.80 -26.18
C PHE A 667 1.44 25.15 -26.81
N LEU A 668 2.04 24.24 -27.59
CA LEU A 668 3.25 24.56 -28.36
C LEU A 668 3.00 25.68 -29.37
N GLY A 669 1.85 25.62 -30.06
CA GLY A 669 1.40 26.66 -30.98
C GLY A 669 1.26 28.02 -30.28
N LYS A 670 0.68 28.05 -29.06
CA LYS A 670 0.59 29.30 -28.26
C LYS A 670 1.96 29.86 -27.89
N ILE A 671 2.90 29.01 -27.47
CA ILE A 671 4.26 29.44 -27.13
C ILE A 671 4.95 30.04 -28.37
N TYR A 672 4.81 29.38 -29.52
CA TYR A 672 5.40 29.84 -30.78
C TYR A 672 4.73 31.12 -31.29
N LEU A 673 3.43 31.28 -31.07
CA LEU A 673 2.69 32.51 -31.38
C LEU A 673 3.22 33.69 -30.56
N GLU A 674 3.43 33.53 -29.25
CA GLU A 674 4.03 34.55 -28.38
C GLU A 674 5.46 34.90 -28.82
N ALA A 675 6.22 33.91 -29.32
CA ALA A 675 7.56 34.09 -29.87
C ALA A 675 7.59 34.65 -31.31
N ASN A 676 6.44 34.90 -31.95
CA ASN A 676 6.31 35.25 -33.38
C ASN A 676 7.04 34.25 -34.31
N ASN A 677 7.04 32.98 -33.95
CA ASN A 677 7.66 31.92 -34.74
C ASN A 677 6.71 31.48 -35.88
N LYS A 678 7.23 31.43 -37.11
CA LYS A 678 6.46 31.03 -38.31
C LYS A 678 5.89 29.62 -38.25
N LEU A 679 6.49 28.74 -37.44
CA LEU A 679 6.00 27.37 -37.24
C LEU A 679 4.69 27.29 -36.44
N ALA A 680 4.23 28.37 -35.81
CA ALA A 680 2.99 28.38 -35.02
C ALA A 680 1.77 27.94 -35.84
N GLU A 681 1.67 28.39 -37.09
CA GLU A 681 0.55 28.07 -37.99
C GLU A 681 0.46 26.57 -38.26
N GLU A 682 1.56 25.95 -38.69
CA GLU A 682 1.64 24.51 -38.95
C GLU A 682 1.27 23.69 -37.71
N ILE A 683 1.73 24.13 -36.53
CA ILE A 683 1.46 23.44 -35.27
C ILE A 683 -0.02 23.54 -34.87
N PHE A 684 -0.66 24.69 -35.04
CA PHE A 684 -2.09 24.83 -34.78
C PHE A 684 -2.94 24.02 -35.77
N LEU A 685 -2.58 23.97 -37.05
CA LEU A 685 -3.25 23.12 -38.04
C LEU A 685 -3.19 21.64 -37.63
N ASN A 686 -2.01 21.16 -37.27
CA ASN A 686 -1.82 19.79 -36.76
C ASN A 686 -2.68 19.51 -35.51
N SER A 687 -2.75 20.44 -34.57
CA SER A 687 -3.60 20.31 -33.37
C SER A 687 -5.09 20.23 -33.72
N ALA A 688 -5.57 21.12 -34.60
CA ALA A 688 -6.96 21.17 -35.03
C ALA A 688 -7.38 19.89 -35.78
N GLU A 689 -6.53 19.37 -36.65
CA GLU A 689 -6.77 18.11 -37.37
C GLU A 689 -6.87 16.92 -36.41
N LEU A 690 -6.00 16.84 -35.40
CA LEU A 690 -6.04 15.78 -34.41
C LEU A 690 -7.33 15.83 -33.57
N PHE A 691 -7.75 17.01 -33.09
CA PHE A 691 -9.03 17.15 -32.38
C PHE A 691 -10.23 16.80 -33.27
N ALA A 692 -10.20 17.20 -34.54
CA ALA A 692 -11.22 16.82 -35.52
C ALA A 692 -11.29 15.29 -35.72
N SER A 693 -10.15 14.60 -35.74
CA SER A 693 -10.11 13.13 -35.93
C SER A 693 -10.78 12.34 -34.79
N ILE A 694 -10.90 12.92 -33.60
CA ILE A 694 -11.55 12.32 -32.43
C ILE A 694 -12.94 12.92 -32.14
N ASN A 695 -13.48 13.74 -33.05
CA ASN A 695 -14.77 14.42 -32.94
C ASN A 695 -14.92 15.34 -31.71
N GLU A 696 -13.82 15.89 -31.19
CA GLU A 696 -13.83 16.85 -30.09
C GLU A 696 -14.08 18.27 -30.63
N LYS A 697 -15.36 18.65 -30.72
CA LYS A 697 -15.80 19.90 -31.36
C LYS A 697 -15.31 21.16 -30.63
N ASP A 698 -15.42 21.19 -29.32
CA ASP A 698 -15.05 22.35 -28.49
C ASP A 698 -13.54 22.54 -28.43
N GLU A 699 -12.80 21.44 -28.27
CA GLU A 699 -11.33 21.48 -28.21
C GLU A 699 -10.71 21.87 -29.56
N LYS A 700 -11.34 21.52 -30.68
CA LYS A 700 -10.92 21.97 -32.02
C LYS A 700 -10.93 23.50 -32.16
N LEU A 701 -11.85 24.20 -31.48
CA LEU A 701 -11.93 25.66 -31.55
C LEU A 701 -10.70 26.34 -30.93
N LYS A 702 -10.03 25.73 -29.95
CA LYS A 702 -8.86 26.30 -29.28
C LYS A 702 -7.70 26.60 -30.25
N PRO A 703 -7.18 25.64 -31.05
CA PRO A 703 -6.17 25.95 -32.06
C PRO A 703 -6.70 26.81 -33.21
N GLN A 704 -8.00 26.74 -33.54
CA GLN A 704 -8.59 27.62 -34.57
C GLN A 704 -8.58 29.10 -34.15
N ILE A 705 -8.79 29.40 -32.86
CA ILE A 705 -8.61 30.77 -32.32
C ILE A 705 -7.16 31.23 -32.49
N GLY A 706 -6.17 30.35 -32.27
CA GLY A 706 -4.76 30.63 -32.53
C GLY A 706 -4.46 30.91 -34.01
N LEU A 707 -5.05 30.16 -34.94
CA LEU A 707 -4.95 30.42 -36.38
C LEU A 707 -5.60 31.75 -36.77
N TYR A 708 -6.77 32.05 -36.20
CA TYR A 708 -7.41 33.35 -36.38
C TYR A 708 -6.49 34.50 -35.96
N GLU A 709 -5.79 34.39 -34.82
CA GLU A 709 -4.81 35.42 -34.39
C GLU A 709 -3.70 35.64 -35.44
N ILE A 710 -3.16 34.56 -36.02
CA ILE A 710 -2.12 34.63 -37.04
C ILE A 710 -2.65 35.31 -38.31
N TYR A 711 -3.78 34.83 -38.83
CA TYR A 711 -4.36 35.33 -40.08
C TYR A 711 -4.87 36.76 -39.97
N ALA A 712 -5.50 37.12 -38.86
CA ALA A 712 -5.97 38.48 -38.61
C ALA A 712 -4.80 39.47 -38.53
N LYS A 713 -3.69 39.09 -37.88
CA LYS A 713 -2.47 39.92 -37.83
C LYS A 713 -1.84 40.14 -39.21
N ASN A 714 -1.93 39.13 -40.09
CA ASN A 714 -1.41 39.19 -41.45
C ASN A 714 -2.40 39.78 -42.47
N GLN A 715 -3.59 40.21 -42.03
CA GLN A 715 -4.68 40.70 -42.91
C GLN A 715 -5.10 39.67 -43.98
N ASP A 716 -5.04 38.39 -43.64
CA ASP A 716 -5.45 37.30 -44.52
C ASP A 716 -6.99 37.18 -44.54
N ALA A 717 -7.56 36.99 -45.74
CA ALA A 717 -8.99 36.79 -45.94
C ALA A 717 -9.54 35.54 -45.21
N GLN A 718 -8.70 34.55 -44.94
CA GLN A 718 -9.08 33.36 -44.16
C GLN A 718 -9.50 33.69 -42.72
N SER A 719 -9.05 34.82 -42.18
CA SER A 719 -9.41 35.25 -40.82
C SER A 719 -10.92 35.47 -40.64
N MET A 720 -11.62 35.97 -41.66
CA MET A 720 -13.08 36.20 -41.59
C MET A 720 -13.86 34.88 -41.59
N ASN A 721 -13.44 33.89 -42.38
CA ASN A 721 -14.07 32.57 -42.37
C ASN A 721 -13.94 31.90 -40.99
N LEU A 722 -12.76 31.98 -40.38
CA LEU A 722 -12.54 31.47 -39.03
C LEU A 722 -13.33 32.25 -37.98
N PHE A 723 -13.44 33.58 -38.12
CA PHE A 723 -14.25 34.40 -37.22
C PHE A 723 -15.72 33.94 -37.20
N GLU A 724 -16.32 33.70 -38.37
CA GLU A 724 -17.70 33.21 -38.50
C GLU A 724 -17.85 31.77 -37.96
N GLU A 725 -16.90 30.87 -38.27
CA GLU A 725 -16.90 29.50 -37.74
C GLU A 725 -16.80 29.48 -36.21
N ILE A 726 -15.88 30.27 -35.64
CA ILE A 726 -15.68 30.34 -34.19
C ILE A 726 -16.94 30.92 -33.53
N THR A 727 -17.42 32.07 -34.00
CA THR A 727 -18.58 32.77 -33.41
C THR A 727 -19.86 31.93 -33.43
N SER A 728 -20.09 31.18 -34.51
CA SER A 728 -21.27 30.30 -34.62
C SER A 728 -21.23 29.11 -33.65
N ASN A 729 -20.04 28.68 -33.20
CA ASN A 729 -19.87 27.50 -32.34
C ASN A 729 -19.54 27.84 -30.88
N ILE A 730 -19.15 29.08 -30.54
CA ILE A 730 -18.63 29.43 -29.20
C ILE A 730 -19.71 29.60 -28.12
N THR A 731 -20.98 29.73 -28.52
CA THR A 731 -22.08 30.24 -27.70
C THR A 731 -22.43 29.38 -26.47
N GLU A 732 -21.97 28.13 -26.40
CA GLU A 732 -22.23 27.23 -25.27
C GLU A 732 -21.06 27.13 -24.26
N SER A 733 -19.87 27.68 -24.58
CA SER A 733 -18.67 27.57 -23.73
C SER A 733 -18.14 28.93 -23.26
N PRO A 734 -18.32 29.28 -21.97
CA PRO A 734 -17.76 30.49 -21.36
C PRO A 734 -16.25 30.62 -21.51
N GLU A 735 -15.52 29.50 -21.39
CA GLU A 735 -14.06 29.48 -21.46
C GLU A 735 -13.55 29.79 -22.87
N LEU A 736 -14.17 29.20 -23.89
CA LEU A 736 -13.84 29.49 -25.29
C LEU A 736 -14.24 30.92 -25.66
N SER A 737 -15.40 31.39 -25.17
CA SER A 737 -15.84 32.76 -25.39
C SER A 737 -14.83 33.77 -24.84
N LEU A 738 -14.38 33.58 -23.59
CA LEU A 738 -13.35 34.42 -22.98
C LEU A 738 -12.01 34.34 -23.73
N LEU A 739 -11.60 33.13 -24.14
CA LEU A 739 -10.38 32.93 -24.91
C LEU A 739 -10.43 33.71 -26.24
N PHE A 740 -11.55 33.67 -26.95
CA PHE A 740 -11.68 34.38 -28.22
C PHE A 740 -11.77 35.90 -28.02
N LEU A 741 -12.48 36.38 -26.99
CA LEU A 741 -12.47 37.80 -26.62
C LEU A 741 -11.04 38.30 -26.30
N CYS A 742 -10.22 37.49 -25.63
CA CYS A 742 -8.79 37.82 -25.40
C CYS A 742 -8.07 38.08 -26.73
N SER A 743 -8.27 37.21 -27.72
CA SER A 743 -7.66 37.32 -29.05
C SER A 743 -8.07 38.60 -29.77
N LEU A 744 -9.35 38.97 -29.73
CA LEU A 744 -9.87 40.19 -30.35
C LEU A 744 -9.24 41.46 -29.75
N ILE A 745 -9.12 41.52 -28.42
CA ILE A 745 -8.48 42.64 -27.73
C ILE A 745 -7.00 42.75 -28.11
N ARG A 746 -6.26 41.64 -28.11
CA ARG A 746 -4.83 41.61 -28.51
C ARG A 746 -4.58 42.09 -29.94
N LEU A 747 -5.54 41.87 -30.82
CA LEU A 747 -5.51 42.32 -32.22
C LEU A 747 -6.04 43.75 -32.42
N HIS A 748 -6.46 44.42 -31.34
CA HIS A 748 -7.12 45.74 -31.38
C HIS A 748 -8.41 45.76 -32.23
N LYS A 749 -9.14 44.64 -32.27
CA LYS A 749 -10.41 44.51 -33.00
C LYS A 749 -11.61 44.80 -32.11
N LEU A 750 -11.73 46.07 -31.72
CA LEU A 750 -12.72 46.51 -30.74
C LEU A 750 -14.16 46.34 -31.21
N ASP A 751 -14.44 46.61 -32.50
CA ASP A 751 -15.80 46.47 -33.05
C ASP A 751 -16.30 45.01 -33.01
N GLU A 752 -15.44 44.06 -33.38
CA GLU A 752 -15.73 42.62 -33.31
C GLU A 752 -15.96 42.18 -31.85
N PHE A 753 -15.15 42.69 -30.93
CA PHE A 753 -15.29 42.44 -29.49
C PHE A 753 -16.64 42.95 -28.96
N MET A 754 -17.03 44.18 -29.30
CA MET A 754 -18.28 44.80 -28.83
C MET A 754 -19.52 44.08 -29.34
N ASN A 755 -19.45 43.48 -30.53
CA ASN A 755 -20.53 42.67 -31.08
C ASN A 755 -20.65 41.30 -30.40
N LEU A 756 -19.53 40.69 -30.01
CA LEU A 756 -19.52 39.35 -29.42
C LEU A 756 -19.88 39.38 -27.94
N MET A 757 -19.30 40.32 -27.17
CA MET A 757 -19.38 40.35 -25.71
C MET A 757 -20.83 40.23 -25.14
N PRO A 758 -21.84 40.95 -25.65
CA PRO A 758 -23.22 40.84 -25.13
C PRO A 758 -23.82 39.42 -25.20
N ASN A 759 -23.32 38.57 -26.11
CA ASN A 759 -23.80 37.21 -26.30
C ASN A 759 -23.11 36.19 -25.39
N VAL A 760 -22.10 36.63 -24.62
CA VAL A 760 -21.29 35.76 -23.76
C VAL A 760 -21.94 35.62 -22.38
N CYS A 761 -22.72 34.56 -22.19
CA CYS A 761 -23.36 34.25 -20.90
C CYS A 761 -22.39 33.47 -19.99
N ILE A 762 -21.94 34.09 -18.89
CA ILE A 762 -20.92 33.49 -18.01
C ILE A 762 -21.44 33.36 -16.58
N GLN A 763 -21.34 32.14 -16.05
CA GLN A 763 -21.49 31.88 -14.62
C GLN A 763 -20.15 32.11 -13.93
N GLU A 764 -19.95 33.31 -13.40
CA GLU A 764 -18.69 33.75 -12.78
C GLU A 764 -18.16 32.76 -11.75
N ASN A 765 -19.03 32.13 -10.95
CA ASN A 765 -18.68 31.17 -9.91
C ASN A 765 -17.99 29.89 -10.43
N LYS A 766 -18.08 29.58 -11.72
CA LYS A 766 -17.45 28.42 -12.36
C LYS A 766 -16.12 28.74 -13.04
N LEU A 767 -15.78 30.01 -13.20
CA LEU A 767 -14.54 30.43 -13.84
C LEU A 767 -13.31 30.14 -12.96
N THR A 768 -12.19 29.82 -13.61
CA THR A 768 -10.86 29.86 -12.99
C THR A 768 -10.53 31.28 -12.54
N ALA A 769 -9.64 31.44 -11.56
CA ALA A 769 -9.16 32.77 -11.17
C ALA A 769 -8.59 33.57 -12.35
N GLU A 770 -7.87 32.90 -13.26
CA GLU A 770 -7.35 33.51 -14.50
C GLU A 770 -8.48 34.01 -15.40
N ASN A 771 -9.53 33.22 -15.60
CA ASN A 771 -10.66 33.61 -16.47
C ASN A 771 -11.55 34.66 -15.79
N LYS A 772 -11.64 34.69 -14.46
CA LYS A 772 -12.43 35.69 -13.71
C LYS A 772 -11.88 37.09 -13.92
N TRP A 773 -10.57 37.30 -13.72
CA TRP A 773 -10.04 38.65 -13.90
C TRP A 773 -10.16 39.09 -15.36
N GLN A 774 -10.00 38.18 -16.33
CA GLN A 774 -10.22 38.48 -17.76
C GLN A 774 -11.68 38.87 -18.04
N TYR A 775 -12.63 38.14 -17.46
CA TYR A 775 -14.05 38.47 -17.57
C TYR A 775 -14.36 39.88 -17.06
N HIS A 776 -13.90 40.22 -15.85
CA HIS A 776 -14.06 41.58 -15.32
C HIS A 776 -13.32 42.62 -16.16
N PHE A 777 -12.12 42.31 -16.66
CA PHE A 777 -11.40 43.20 -17.57
C PHE A 777 -12.22 43.49 -18.84
N PHE A 778 -12.84 42.47 -19.44
CA PHE A 778 -13.64 42.62 -20.66
C PHE A 778 -14.95 43.38 -20.42
N ILE A 779 -15.64 43.16 -19.29
CA ILE A 779 -16.79 44.01 -18.93
C ILE A 779 -16.33 45.46 -18.73
N GLY A 780 -15.18 45.66 -18.09
CA GLY A 780 -14.60 46.99 -17.92
C GLY A 780 -14.37 47.69 -19.26
N ILE A 781 -13.80 47.00 -20.25
CA ILE A 781 -13.65 47.52 -21.63
C ILE A 781 -15.02 47.86 -22.21
N HIS A 782 -15.97 46.92 -22.18
CA HIS A 782 -17.31 47.12 -22.75
C HIS A 782 -18.00 48.36 -22.17
N ASN A 783 -17.94 48.55 -20.84
CA ASN A 783 -18.50 49.71 -20.15
C ASN A 783 -17.74 51.00 -20.49
N GLN A 784 -16.41 50.94 -20.59
CA GLN A 784 -15.59 52.09 -20.99
C GLN A 784 -16.00 52.61 -22.38
N GLU A 785 -16.14 51.71 -23.35
CA GLU A 785 -16.51 52.08 -24.73
C GLU A 785 -17.96 52.56 -24.85
N ASN A 786 -18.85 52.12 -23.95
CA ASN A 786 -20.24 52.60 -23.84
C ASN A 786 -20.40 53.86 -22.97
N ASN A 787 -19.29 54.52 -22.57
CA ASN A 787 -19.25 55.70 -21.70
C ASN A 787 -19.79 55.50 -20.26
N SER A 788 -19.89 54.26 -19.78
CA SER A 788 -20.20 53.93 -18.38
C SER A 788 -18.91 53.84 -17.54
N LEU A 789 -18.24 54.97 -17.33
CA LEU A 789 -16.90 55.02 -16.72
C LEU A 789 -16.84 54.52 -15.28
N GLU A 790 -17.87 54.76 -14.47
CA GLU A 790 -17.93 54.29 -13.07
C GLU A 790 -17.95 52.76 -12.99
N ASP A 791 -18.82 52.13 -13.79
CA ASP A 791 -18.90 50.67 -13.90
C ASP A 791 -17.59 50.08 -14.47
N ALA A 792 -16.99 50.76 -15.45
CA ALA A 792 -15.70 50.35 -16.01
C ALA A 792 -14.60 50.31 -14.93
N ILE A 793 -14.50 51.36 -14.10
CA ILE A 793 -13.54 51.45 -12.99
C ILE A 793 -13.79 50.35 -11.96
N TYR A 794 -15.06 50.08 -11.61
CA TYR A 794 -15.41 49.00 -10.68
C TYR A 794 -14.87 47.66 -11.18
N HIS A 795 -15.16 47.30 -12.43
CA HIS A 795 -14.74 46.03 -13.01
C HIS A 795 -13.21 45.92 -13.16
N TYR A 796 -12.51 47.00 -13.53
CA TYR A 796 -11.04 47.00 -13.55
C TYR A 796 -10.41 46.79 -12.17
N LYS A 797 -10.98 47.39 -11.10
CA LYS A 797 -10.52 47.15 -9.73
C LYS A 797 -10.69 45.70 -9.32
N VAL A 798 -11.85 45.09 -9.60
CA VAL A 798 -12.10 43.67 -9.30
C VAL A 798 -11.09 42.79 -10.03
N ALA A 799 -10.83 43.05 -11.32
CA ALA A 799 -9.82 42.30 -12.08
C ALA A 799 -8.42 42.41 -11.44
N MET A 800 -8.02 43.61 -11.00
CA MET A 800 -6.74 43.81 -10.32
C MET A 800 -6.64 43.15 -8.95
N GLU A 801 -7.72 43.14 -8.17
CA GLU A 801 -7.77 42.44 -6.88
C GLU A 801 -7.55 40.94 -7.07
N ILE A 802 -8.21 40.33 -8.06
CA ILE A 802 -8.02 38.92 -8.39
C ILE A 802 -6.57 38.64 -8.80
N ILE A 803 -5.98 39.46 -9.69
CA ILE A 803 -4.58 39.31 -10.11
C ILE A 803 -3.64 39.41 -8.90
N LYS A 804 -3.90 40.34 -7.98
CA LYS A 804 -3.11 40.52 -6.76
C LYS A 804 -3.19 39.29 -5.85
N GLU A 805 -4.40 38.76 -5.61
CA GLU A 805 -4.58 37.54 -4.82
C GLU A 805 -3.87 36.32 -5.42
N MET A 806 -3.84 36.22 -6.75
CA MET A 806 -3.09 35.18 -7.44
C MET A 806 -1.59 35.40 -7.27
N TRP A 807 -1.10 36.62 -7.51
CA TRP A 807 0.31 36.99 -7.40
C TRP A 807 0.88 36.73 -6.00
N ASP A 808 0.10 37.00 -4.94
CA ASP A 808 0.49 36.75 -3.55
C ASP A 808 0.73 35.26 -3.26
N LYS A 809 0.11 34.35 -4.03
CA LYS A 809 0.22 32.89 -3.90
C LYS A 809 1.27 32.25 -4.82
N LEU A 810 1.92 33.03 -5.68
CA LEU A 810 2.95 32.55 -6.60
C LEU A 810 4.30 32.36 -5.88
N ASP A 811 5.06 31.37 -6.34
CA ASP A 811 6.48 31.26 -6.00
C ASP A 811 7.30 32.37 -6.66
N GLU A 812 8.46 32.66 -6.08
CA GLU A 812 9.34 33.76 -6.51
C GLU A 812 9.75 33.67 -7.99
N GLN A 813 9.94 32.46 -8.52
CA GLN A 813 10.28 32.26 -9.94
C GLN A 813 9.10 32.64 -10.84
N SER A 814 7.89 32.23 -10.49
CA SER A 814 6.67 32.53 -11.24
C SER A 814 6.32 34.02 -11.19
N LYS A 815 6.57 34.70 -10.06
CA LYS A 815 6.32 36.14 -9.91
C LYS A 815 7.09 37.01 -10.90
N GLN A 816 8.33 36.66 -11.24
CA GLN A 816 9.18 37.45 -12.13
C GLN A 816 8.58 37.62 -13.53
N ASN A 817 7.84 36.62 -14.01
CA ASN A 817 7.31 36.60 -15.37
C ASN A 817 5.79 36.81 -15.42
N TYR A 818 5.06 36.58 -14.32
CA TYR A 818 3.60 36.60 -14.31
C TYR A 818 2.98 37.95 -14.73
N LEU A 819 3.59 39.07 -14.32
CA LEU A 819 3.11 40.42 -14.65
C LEU A 819 3.54 40.91 -16.04
N ASN A 820 4.41 40.19 -16.75
CA ASN A 820 4.82 40.53 -18.11
C ASN A 820 3.75 40.14 -19.16
N ASP A 821 2.55 39.77 -18.70
CA ASP A 821 1.42 39.51 -19.58
C ASP A 821 0.86 40.79 -20.17
N LYS A 822 0.78 40.83 -21.51
CA LYS A 822 0.28 41.99 -22.26
C LYS A 822 -1.13 42.42 -21.83
N LEU A 823 -2.02 41.48 -21.51
CA LEU A 823 -3.38 41.80 -21.06
C LEU A 823 -3.38 42.39 -19.65
N LYS A 824 -2.48 41.93 -18.77
CA LYS A 824 -2.33 42.49 -17.42
C LYS A 824 -1.74 43.91 -17.46
N ILE A 825 -0.80 44.16 -18.38
CA ILE A 825 -0.27 45.50 -18.66
C ILE A 825 -1.38 46.40 -19.23
N GLU A 826 -2.13 45.93 -20.23
CA GLU A 826 -3.22 46.70 -20.84
C GLU A 826 -4.33 47.05 -19.83
N LEU A 827 -4.70 46.11 -18.95
CA LEU A 827 -5.64 46.37 -17.85
C LEU A 827 -5.21 47.56 -17.00
N LYS A 828 -3.93 47.60 -16.61
CA LYS A 828 -3.39 48.71 -15.82
C LYS A 828 -3.47 50.04 -16.59
N ASP A 829 -3.00 50.04 -17.85
CA ASP A 829 -2.98 51.24 -18.69
C ASP A 829 -4.40 51.77 -18.98
N ARG A 830 -5.39 50.89 -19.16
CA ARG A 830 -6.79 51.28 -19.34
C ARG A 830 -7.41 51.82 -18.05
N MET A 831 -7.13 51.19 -16.91
CA MET A 831 -7.62 51.68 -15.63
C MET A 831 -7.08 53.09 -15.34
N ASP A 832 -5.78 53.32 -15.51
CA ASP A 832 -5.15 54.62 -15.26
C ASP A 832 -5.76 55.71 -16.16
N ARG A 833 -5.99 55.42 -17.45
CA ARG A 833 -6.66 56.34 -18.40
C ARG A 833 -8.11 56.63 -18.02
N THR A 834 -8.87 55.59 -17.67
CA THR A 834 -10.29 55.71 -17.31
C THR A 834 -10.47 56.52 -16.03
N PHE A 835 -9.59 56.32 -15.05
CA PHE A 835 -9.58 57.09 -13.81
C PHE A 835 -9.24 58.57 -14.03
N CYS A 836 -8.24 58.86 -14.87
CA CYS A 836 -7.95 60.23 -15.29
C CYS A 836 -9.17 60.88 -15.97
N ASN A 837 -9.86 60.17 -16.87
CA ASN A 837 -11.03 60.70 -17.57
C ASN A 837 -12.26 60.87 -16.67
N TYR A 838 -12.41 60.06 -15.61
CA TYR A 838 -13.50 60.19 -14.64
C TYR A 838 -13.27 61.33 -13.63
N SER A 839 -12.01 61.67 -13.36
CA SER A 839 -11.63 62.72 -12.42
C SER A 839 -11.60 64.13 -13.02
N ILE A 840 -11.65 64.23 -14.35
CA ILE A 840 -11.86 65.45 -15.15
C ILE A 840 -13.36 65.67 -15.31
#